data_AF-A0A933C971-F1
#
_entry.id   AF-A0A933C971-F1
#
_cell.length_a   1.000
_cell.length_b   1.000
_cell.length_c   1.000
_cell.angle_alpha   90.00
_cell.angle_beta   90.00
_cell.angle_gamma   90.00
#
_symmetry.space_group_name_H-M   'P 1'
#
loop_
_entity.id
_entity.type
_entity.pdbx_description
1 polymer ?
#
loop_
_entity_poly.entity_id
_entity_poly.type
_entity_poly.pdbx_seq_one_letter_code
_entity_poly.pdbx_strand_id
1 'polypeptide(L)'
;MLYLPHWLVASIAWAAPAASPLPPKDLAALLTVRTGGTAACRAAAPCVASEDQLDAAAVAERVAEVLPRLEEALAAGDPSRARAAVRSLLELPAVVTAGGDIRAADASRLLPRSRVEEAVALGLAALDSAERDARARDAREAGARMRSVAAGAAASIGAPAPDLADSAAPGAAAGSDRVGRVELPAGEDATSPGRSSTSARSPPAPALETPFLVRRHAALRALLGPSLGLFYRVKVEGAERLPKGPAILVVNHTALADGPLMNYAAGAPIRFWYHRKELTGLRGWLMRQLGGIPVHPTDSRSDLEEAMDLARQAIAKGETFVVFAEGDITRHGNLLRFRRGFDLLAKQTGAPVLPVHIDGLWGSVFSRREGPSLWSRLRELRRPVTVRIGEPLAEPAAQSAREAVQELAAESFERRILETRKPLPRAFLEAAKRFWSRRAVADSTGKDLTYGETLTGSLLLAGELKAKVRGTNVGILLPPSVGGALANVAVNSLGKTPVNLNYTAGKEGLGHAVAKAEIASIVTSRRFLEALKARGLEVPEADYVYLEDAVEAVPAWRKALTHAAVRVLPASLAARVFMPSAPKSLEETATILFTSGSSGKPKGVELSHKNVQANVEMLREVSPYHPRHVILGTLPFFHSFGYTATLWSALLQGHAAAYHHNPLETKAIAELAAKYKPTLLLSTPTFLAKYAQKIPAEAFAALKFVVAGAEKLRGDVADAFQRKFGVRPLEGYGATELSPVASSNLPDVGGQTGNKEGSVGHPLPGTAMRIVDPETREPLPWGKAGLLLVKGAHVMKGYHRDPEKTAEALQDGWYETGDIASIDRDGFVTLQGRLSRFSKIAGEMVSHVAVEEKLQEAAGLAEPSFAVVGVPDSKRGERLVAIYAGYEGAVSELAAKLRAAGVPNLWIPDERSFLKVEALPLLGSGKLDLQAVKKLAAAVGE
;
A
#
# COMPACT_ATOMS: atom_id res chain seq x y z
N MET A 1 -23.63 -14.19 32.02
CA MET A 1 -22.19 -14.53 31.83
C MET A 1 -22.12 -15.89 31.18
N LEU A 2 -21.44 -16.03 30.04
CA LEU A 2 -21.15 -17.33 29.40
C LEU A 2 -19.65 -17.60 29.58
N TYR A 3 -19.30 -18.73 30.18
CA TYR A 3 -17.92 -19.15 30.33
C TYR A 3 -17.35 -19.51 28.94
N LEU A 4 -16.43 -18.69 28.43
CA LEU A 4 -15.63 -19.03 27.26
C LEU A 4 -14.63 -20.13 27.68
N PRO A 5 -14.48 -21.22 26.90
CA PRO A 5 -13.54 -22.29 27.24
C PRO A 5 -12.11 -21.78 27.40
N HIS A 6 -11.32 -22.35 28.32
CA HIS A 6 -9.94 -21.93 28.57
C HIS A 6 -9.05 -21.95 27.31
N TRP A 7 -9.29 -22.86 26.37
CA TRP A 7 -8.58 -22.88 25.09
C TRP A 7 -8.93 -21.69 24.19
N LEU A 8 -10.15 -21.17 24.25
CA LEU A 8 -10.57 -19.99 23.50
C LEU A 8 -9.99 -18.71 24.10
N VAL A 9 -9.86 -18.64 25.44
CA VAL A 9 -9.09 -17.60 26.14
C VAL A 9 -7.61 -17.66 25.75
N ALA A 10 -7.02 -18.86 25.64
CA ALA A 10 -5.66 -19.04 25.14
C ALA A 10 -5.50 -18.61 23.67
N SER A 11 -6.48 -18.90 22.80
CA SER A 11 -6.50 -18.41 21.41
C SER A 11 -6.64 -16.89 21.31
N ILE A 12 -7.37 -16.25 22.22
CA ILE A 12 -7.48 -14.78 22.30
C ILE A 12 -6.16 -14.17 22.83
N ALA A 13 -5.52 -14.79 23.82
CA ALA A 13 -4.18 -14.41 24.28
C ALA A 13 -3.08 -14.67 23.23
N TRP A 14 -3.30 -15.62 22.31
CA TRP A 14 -2.46 -15.85 21.14
C TRP A 14 -2.68 -14.78 20.05
N ALA A 15 -3.91 -14.28 19.90
CA ALA A 15 -4.26 -13.18 18.99
C ALA A 15 -3.83 -11.77 19.48
N ALA A 16 -3.54 -11.61 20.77
CA ALA A 16 -3.07 -10.33 21.31
C ALA A 16 -1.66 -10.00 20.76
N PRO A 17 -1.43 -8.81 20.17
CA PRO A 17 -0.11 -8.42 19.70
C PRO A 17 0.85 -8.25 20.88
N ALA A 18 2.05 -8.80 20.78
CA ALA A 18 3.11 -8.56 21.75
C ALA A 18 3.66 -7.13 21.56
N ALA A 19 3.49 -6.30 22.61
CA ALA A 19 4.08 -4.96 22.78
C ALA A 19 3.81 -3.92 21.66
N SER A 20 2.65 -3.28 21.75
CA SER A 20 2.62 -1.82 21.96
C SER A 20 1.89 -1.58 23.30
N PRO A 21 2.33 -0.66 24.18
CA PRO A 21 1.62 -0.40 25.42
C PRO A 21 0.30 0.32 25.11
N LEU A 22 -0.80 -0.44 25.10
CA LEU A 22 -2.13 0.15 25.20
C LEU A 22 -2.23 0.83 26.58
N PRO A 23 -2.52 2.13 26.66
CA PRO A 23 -2.69 2.79 27.95
C PRO A 23 -3.90 2.21 28.69
N PRO A 24 -3.84 2.07 30.03
CA PRO A 24 -4.94 1.50 30.83
C PRO A 24 -6.11 2.50 30.99
N LYS A 25 -6.75 2.86 29.87
CA LYS A 25 -7.96 3.70 29.80
C LYS A 25 -9.16 2.98 29.18
N ASP A 26 -8.93 1.96 28.34
CA ASP A 26 -10.01 1.26 27.60
C ASP A 26 -10.81 0.24 28.43
N LEU A 27 -10.44 -0.04 29.69
CA LEU A 27 -11.21 -0.91 30.60
C LEU A 27 -12.19 -0.15 31.51
N ALA A 28 -12.07 1.18 31.62
CA ALA A 28 -12.89 2.02 32.49
C ALA A 28 -14.02 2.78 31.76
N ALA A 29 -13.97 2.83 30.42
CA ALA A 29 -14.93 3.58 29.59
C ALA A 29 -16.28 2.85 29.37
N LEU A 30 -16.76 2.09 30.35
CA LEU A 30 -17.98 1.28 30.27
C LEU A 30 -19.20 1.92 30.97
N LEU A 31 -19.04 3.10 31.60
CA LEU A 31 -20.13 3.87 32.19
C LEU A 31 -19.98 5.38 31.93
N THR A 32 -21.13 6.06 31.79
CA THR A 32 -21.37 7.51 31.63
C THR A 32 -21.13 8.20 30.27
N VAL A 33 -21.78 9.36 30.11
CA VAL A 33 -22.28 9.93 28.84
C VAL A 33 -21.56 11.23 28.45
N ARG A 34 -21.50 11.49 27.12
CA ARG A 34 -21.09 12.71 26.39
C ARG A 34 -20.84 14.03 27.18
N THR A 35 -19.65 14.61 26.95
CA THR A 35 -19.34 16.06 26.75
C THR A 35 -17.88 16.21 26.23
N GLY A 36 -17.35 17.35 25.75
CA GLY A 36 -18.00 18.66 25.49
C GLY A 36 -17.16 19.75 24.75
N GLY A 37 -15.96 19.46 24.20
CA GLY A 37 -14.95 20.48 23.79
C GLY A 37 -13.73 20.48 24.74
N THR A 38 -12.61 21.17 24.53
CA THR A 38 -12.11 22.07 23.46
C THR A 38 -10.58 21.90 23.28
N ALA A 39 -9.96 22.57 22.30
CA ALA A 39 -8.54 22.43 21.95
C ALA A 39 -7.61 23.44 22.64
N ALA A 40 -6.32 23.12 22.78
CA ALA A 40 -5.18 24.01 22.44
C ALA A 40 -3.82 23.35 22.73
N CYS A 41 -2.93 23.35 21.73
CA CYS A 41 -1.49 23.72 21.79
C CYS A 41 -0.72 23.11 20.59
N ARG A 42 -0.45 23.95 19.58
CA ARG A 42 0.53 23.72 18.52
C ARG A 42 1.51 24.91 18.52
N ALA A 43 2.78 24.65 18.83
CA ALA A 43 3.97 25.48 18.61
C ALA A 43 5.18 24.64 19.09
N ALA A 44 6.38 24.68 18.53
CA ALA A 44 6.94 25.43 17.40
C ALA A 44 7.96 24.51 16.64
N ALA A 45 8.18 24.72 15.33
CA ALA A 45 9.41 25.26 14.72
C ALA A 45 10.59 24.26 14.56
N PRO A 46 11.45 24.41 13.52
CA PRO A 46 12.28 23.31 13.01
C PRO A 46 13.74 23.36 13.49
N CYS A 47 14.39 22.19 13.54
CA CYS A 47 15.84 22.08 13.60
C CYS A 47 16.33 21.17 12.46
N VAL A 48 16.95 21.79 11.45
CA VAL A 48 17.93 21.12 10.58
C VAL A 48 19.29 21.52 11.11
N ALA A 49 20.08 20.55 11.56
CA ALA A 49 21.50 20.72 11.80
C ALA A 49 22.24 19.69 10.95
N SER A 50 23.25 20.14 10.21
CA SER A 50 24.23 19.27 9.55
C SER A 50 25.04 18.50 10.59
N GLU A 51 25.44 17.26 10.30
CA GLU A 51 25.99 16.31 11.27
C GLU A 51 27.34 16.71 11.93
N ASP A 52 27.98 17.80 11.50
CA ASP A 52 29.37 18.14 11.88
C ASP A 52 29.57 19.20 12.99
N GLN A 53 28.53 19.78 13.60
CA GLN A 53 28.69 20.75 14.70
C GLN A 53 27.68 20.59 15.85
N LEU A 54 28.07 19.81 16.87
CA LEU A 54 27.43 19.77 18.20
C LEU A 54 28.51 19.96 19.27
N ASP A 55 28.56 21.15 19.87
CA ASP A 55 29.49 21.46 20.96
C ASP A 55 29.00 20.86 22.28
N ALA A 56 29.64 19.77 22.71
CA ALA A 56 29.30 19.06 23.93
C ALA A 56 29.57 19.87 25.21
N ALA A 57 30.47 20.88 25.18
CA ALA A 57 30.75 21.72 26.35
C ALA A 57 29.58 22.65 26.65
N ALA A 58 29.01 23.30 25.62
CA ALA A 58 27.86 24.18 25.75
C ALA A 58 26.60 23.45 26.28
N VAL A 59 26.42 22.18 25.91
CA VAL A 59 25.31 21.35 26.46
C VAL A 59 25.53 21.04 27.94
N ALA A 60 26.76 20.69 28.35
CA ALA A 60 27.08 20.37 29.74
C ALA A 60 26.87 21.58 30.67
N GLU A 61 27.33 22.77 30.26
CA GLU A 61 27.14 24.02 31.00
C GLU A 61 25.64 24.34 31.19
N ARG A 62 24.82 24.13 30.15
CA ARG A 62 23.37 24.39 30.22
C ARG A 62 22.61 23.39 31.10
N VAL A 63 23.02 22.12 31.14
CA VAL A 63 22.46 21.13 32.08
C VAL A 63 22.81 21.51 33.52
N ALA A 64 24.05 21.94 33.79
CA ALA A 64 24.48 22.38 35.11
C ALA A 64 23.72 23.63 35.61
N GLU A 65 23.28 24.52 34.72
CA GLU A 65 22.45 25.69 35.06
C GLU A 65 21.00 25.30 35.46
N VAL A 66 20.41 24.31 34.78
CA VAL A 66 18.97 24.00 34.89
C VAL A 66 18.65 22.96 35.95
N LEU A 67 19.53 21.99 36.20
CA LEU A 67 19.28 20.91 37.17
C LEU A 67 18.99 21.43 38.60
N PRO A 68 19.77 22.37 39.18
CA PRO A 68 19.50 22.88 40.53
C PRO A 68 18.15 23.61 40.63
N ARG A 69 17.72 24.30 39.56
CA ARG A 69 16.42 24.99 39.51
C ARG A 69 15.25 23.99 39.48
N LEU A 70 15.44 22.82 38.88
CA LEU A 70 14.46 21.74 38.94
C LEU A 70 14.38 21.14 40.35
N GLU A 71 15.52 20.85 40.97
CA GLU A 71 15.59 20.32 42.34
C GLU A 71 14.95 21.29 43.35
N GLU A 72 15.26 22.59 43.27
CA GLU A 72 14.64 23.64 44.11
C GLU A 72 13.12 23.74 43.88
N ALA A 73 12.66 23.73 42.63
CA ALA A 73 11.23 23.78 42.31
C ALA A 73 10.45 22.56 42.82
N LEU A 74 11.08 21.38 42.80
CA LEU A 74 10.51 20.15 43.35
C LEU A 74 10.48 20.18 44.88
N ALA A 75 11.55 20.66 45.54
CA ALA A 75 11.60 20.84 46.99
C ALA A 75 10.57 21.88 47.49
N ALA A 76 10.34 22.95 46.72
CA ALA A 76 9.34 23.98 47.00
C ALA A 76 7.90 23.57 46.64
N GLY A 77 7.70 22.46 45.92
CA GLY A 77 6.38 22.01 45.46
C GLY A 77 5.72 22.94 44.44
N ASP A 78 6.50 23.64 43.60
CA ASP A 78 5.99 24.54 42.55
C ASP A 78 5.94 23.83 41.18
N PRO A 79 4.76 23.30 40.75
CA PRO A 79 4.63 22.57 39.49
C PRO A 79 4.68 23.49 38.25
N SER A 80 4.72 24.80 38.41
CA SER A 80 4.91 25.76 37.31
C SER A 80 6.40 25.95 37.03
N ARG A 81 7.19 26.19 38.08
CA ARG A 81 8.67 26.26 37.97
C ARG A 81 9.28 24.93 37.53
N ALA A 82 8.81 23.80 38.08
CA ALA A 82 9.30 22.48 37.68
C ALA A 82 9.04 22.21 36.19
N ARG A 83 7.86 22.59 35.66
CA ARG A 83 7.56 22.49 34.22
C ARG A 83 8.46 23.37 33.36
N ALA A 84 8.78 24.58 33.80
CA ALA A 84 9.70 25.46 33.07
C ALA A 84 11.11 24.85 33.00
N ALA A 85 11.63 24.32 34.12
CA ALA A 85 12.95 23.69 34.16
C ALA A 85 13.02 22.39 33.33
N VAL A 86 12.03 21.48 33.45
CA VAL A 86 11.96 20.27 32.61
C VAL A 86 11.88 20.62 31.12
N ARG A 87 11.11 21.65 30.77
CA ARG A 87 11.03 22.13 29.38
C ARG A 87 12.38 22.63 28.87
N SER A 88 13.11 23.41 29.66
CA SER A 88 14.45 23.89 29.29
C SER A 88 15.48 22.77 29.10
N LEU A 89 15.33 21.62 29.80
CA LEU A 89 16.16 20.42 29.56
C LEU A 89 15.76 19.69 28.27
N LEU A 90 14.46 19.62 27.95
CA LEU A 90 13.95 18.96 26.75
C LEU A 90 14.19 19.73 25.44
N GLU A 91 14.46 21.04 25.53
CA GLU A 91 14.82 21.90 24.39
C GLU A 91 16.33 21.83 24.05
N LEU A 92 17.13 20.98 24.74
CA LEU A 92 18.56 20.78 24.45
C LEU A 92 18.80 19.81 23.28
N PRO A 93 19.66 20.15 22.29
CA PRO A 93 19.84 19.36 21.07
C PRO A 93 20.25 17.90 21.25
N ALA A 94 20.97 17.57 22.34
CA ALA A 94 21.51 16.22 22.57
C ALA A 94 20.54 15.23 23.25
N VAL A 95 19.39 15.68 23.74
CA VAL A 95 18.41 14.81 24.44
C VAL A 95 17.47 14.10 23.46
N VAL A 96 17.43 14.53 22.18
CA VAL A 96 16.47 14.05 21.17
C VAL A 96 17.16 13.35 20.00
N THR A 97 18.11 12.45 20.29
CA THR A 97 18.58 11.42 19.33
C THR A 97 18.54 10.04 19.97
N ALA A 98 17.90 9.10 19.27
CA ALA A 98 17.67 7.74 19.75
C ALA A 98 18.93 6.84 19.68
N GLY A 99 18.80 5.58 20.12
CA GLY A 99 19.91 4.64 20.21
C GLY A 99 20.74 4.49 18.93
N GLY A 100 22.02 4.82 19.06
CA GLY A 100 23.08 4.71 18.04
C GLY A 100 24.41 5.11 18.68
N ASP A 101 25.50 4.41 18.35
CA ASP A 101 26.79 4.58 19.02
C ASP A 101 27.48 5.92 18.67
N ILE A 102 27.58 6.81 19.66
CA ILE A 102 28.61 7.87 19.67
C ILE A 102 29.84 7.29 20.37
N ARG A 103 31.03 7.40 19.74
CA ARG A 103 32.29 6.85 20.28
C ARG A 103 32.55 7.40 21.69
N ALA A 104 32.46 6.53 22.69
CA ALA A 104 32.30 6.88 24.10
C ALA A 104 33.58 7.39 24.83
N ALA A 105 34.53 8.01 24.12
CA ALA A 105 35.84 8.38 24.68
C ALA A 105 35.81 9.63 25.57
N ASP A 106 35.23 10.75 25.08
CA ASP A 106 35.40 12.06 25.73
C ASP A 106 34.19 12.60 26.49
N ALA A 107 32.97 12.15 26.18
CA ALA A 107 31.73 12.63 26.84
C ALA A 107 31.51 12.07 28.27
N SER A 108 32.29 11.07 28.68
CA SER A 108 32.13 10.36 29.96
C SER A 108 32.58 11.16 31.20
N ARG A 109 33.17 12.34 31.03
CA ARG A 109 33.78 13.14 32.10
C ARG A 109 32.91 14.27 32.67
N LEU A 110 31.80 14.64 32.04
CA LEU A 110 31.09 15.90 32.39
C LEU A 110 29.73 15.77 33.08
N LEU A 111 29.04 14.62 33.03
CA LEU A 111 27.93 14.26 33.94
C LEU A 111 27.49 12.80 33.67
N PRO A 112 27.26 11.95 34.68
CA PRO A 112 26.75 10.60 34.45
C PRO A 112 25.34 10.64 33.85
N ARG A 113 25.17 10.00 32.68
CA ARG A 113 23.91 9.91 31.93
C ARG A 113 22.71 9.50 32.81
N SER A 114 22.95 8.63 33.78
CA SER A 114 21.96 8.19 34.77
C SER A 114 21.34 9.33 35.58
N ARG A 115 22.11 10.35 36.02
CA ARG A 115 21.57 11.43 36.86
C ARG A 115 20.61 12.35 36.13
N VAL A 116 20.82 12.60 34.84
CA VAL A 116 19.91 13.43 34.03
C VAL A 116 18.62 12.67 33.72
N GLU A 117 18.73 11.38 33.36
CA GLU A 117 17.57 10.50 33.16
C GLU A 117 16.75 10.32 34.45
N GLU A 118 17.41 10.18 35.61
CA GLU A 118 16.79 10.08 36.94
C GLU A 118 16.11 11.39 37.37
N ALA A 119 16.75 12.55 37.21
CA ALA A 119 16.16 13.85 37.55
C ALA A 119 14.94 14.20 36.68
N VAL A 120 14.97 13.88 35.38
CA VAL A 120 13.82 14.07 34.48
C VAL A 120 12.69 13.09 34.85
N ALA A 121 13.00 11.84 35.17
CA ALA A 121 12.00 10.86 35.62
C ALA A 121 11.32 11.27 36.94
N LEU A 122 12.09 11.72 37.93
CA LEU A 122 11.59 12.25 39.20
C LEU A 122 10.72 13.50 39.01
N GLY A 123 11.16 14.44 38.18
CA GLY A 123 10.40 15.65 37.87
C GLY A 123 9.06 15.37 37.19
N LEU A 124 9.02 14.42 36.24
CA LEU A 124 7.79 13.99 35.58
C LEU A 124 6.84 13.23 36.53
N ALA A 125 7.38 12.38 37.41
CA ALA A 125 6.58 11.65 38.40
C ALA A 125 5.96 12.58 39.46
N ALA A 126 6.71 13.59 39.93
CA ALA A 126 6.21 14.60 40.87
C ALA A 126 5.10 15.46 40.26
N LEU A 127 5.23 15.85 38.97
CA LEU A 127 4.21 16.58 38.24
C LEU A 127 2.90 15.78 38.10
N ASP A 128 2.98 14.48 37.80
CA ASP A 128 1.78 13.62 37.72
C ASP A 128 1.11 13.42 39.08
N SER A 129 1.88 13.39 40.18
CA SER A 129 1.29 13.37 41.54
C SER A 129 0.58 14.69 41.86
N ALA A 130 1.20 15.83 41.57
CA ALA A 130 0.61 17.15 41.81
C ALA A 130 -0.67 17.37 40.97
N GLU A 131 -0.73 16.88 39.73
CA GLU A 131 -1.96 16.91 38.93
C GLU A 131 -3.07 16.01 39.49
N ARG A 132 -2.74 14.86 40.07
CA ARG A 132 -3.72 13.98 40.74
C ARG A 132 -4.32 14.67 41.96
N ASP A 133 -3.52 15.34 42.78
CA ASP A 133 -4.00 16.06 43.97
C ASP A 133 -4.77 17.35 43.65
N ALA A 134 -4.44 18.02 42.54
CA ALA A 134 -5.26 19.12 42.00
C ALA A 134 -6.65 18.62 41.56
N ARG A 135 -6.70 17.60 40.70
CA ARG A 135 -7.98 17.01 40.22
C ARG A 135 -8.84 16.47 41.37
N ALA A 136 -8.22 15.92 42.42
CA ALA A 136 -8.91 15.46 43.61
C ALA A 136 -9.47 16.60 44.48
N ARG A 137 -8.91 17.81 44.42
CA ARG A 137 -9.48 19.01 45.06
C ARG A 137 -10.66 19.55 44.26
N ASP A 138 -10.50 19.72 42.95
CA ASP A 138 -11.57 20.18 42.04
C ASP A 138 -12.81 19.27 42.10
N ALA A 139 -12.61 17.95 42.15
CA ALA A 139 -13.71 16.99 42.29
C ALA A 139 -14.46 17.12 43.63
N ARG A 140 -13.76 17.47 44.72
CA ARG A 140 -14.37 17.69 46.05
C ARG A 140 -15.18 18.98 46.08
N GLU A 141 -14.69 20.06 45.47
CA GLU A 141 -15.45 21.31 45.32
C GLU A 141 -16.68 21.15 44.41
N ALA A 142 -16.54 20.45 43.27
CA ALA A 142 -17.66 20.15 42.38
C ALA A 142 -18.75 19.34 43.09
N GLY A 143 -18.36 18.34 43.89
CA GLY A 143 -19.28 17.58 44.74
C GLY A 143 -19.98 18.43 45.81
N ALA A 144 -19.27 19.39 46.42
CA ALA A 144 -19.86 20.33 47.38
C ALA A 144 -20.90 21.26 46.72
N ARG A 145 -20.60 21.80 45.53
CA ARG A 145 -21.55 22.63 44.75
C ARG A 145 -22.77 21.84 44.29
N MET A 146 -22.60 20.59 43.85
CA MET A 146 -23.73 19.72 43.51
C MET A 146 -24.63 19.43 44.73
N ARG A 147 -24.05 19.23 45.91
CA ARG A 147 -24.83 19.05 47.16
C ARG A 147 -25.61 20.32 47.55
N SER A 148 -25.03 21.52 47.42
CA SER A 148 -25.77 22.75 47.71
C SER A 148 -26.91 23.01 46.71
N VAL A 149 -26.70 22.70 45.43
CA VAL A 149 -27.76 22.79 44.40
C VAL A 149 -28.86 21.75 44.65
N ALA A 150 -28.52 20.52 45.03
CA ALA A 150 -29.50 19.49 45.37
C ALA A 150 -30.32 19.83 46.63
N ALA A 151 -29.69 20.41 47.65
CA ALA A 151 -30.37 20.89 48.86
C ALA A 151 -31.33 22.05 48.55
N GLY A 152 -30.90 23.02 47.73
CA GLY A 152 -31.77 24.11 47.26
C GLY A 152 -32.95 23.62 46.42
N ALA A 153 -32.72 22.62 45.57
CA ALA A 153 -33.79 21.99 44.80
C ALA A 153 -34.80 21.28 45.72
N ALA A 154 -34.35 20.46 46.67
CA ALA A 154 -35.24 19.74 47.59
C ALA A 154 -36.14 20.68 48.41
N ALA A 155 -35.59 21.80 48.90
CA ALA A 155 -36.35 22.82 49.62
C ALA A 155 -37.46 23.48 48.78
N SER A 156 -37.29 23.57 47.45
CA SER A 156 -38.25 24.21 46.53
C SER A 156 -39.49 23.36 46.18
N ILE A 157 -39.46 22.05 46.50
CA ILE A 157 -40.52 21.08 46.17
C ILE A 157 -41.16 20.43 47.40
N GLY A 158 -40.84 20.89 48.61
CA GLY A 158 -41.47 20.42 49.85
C GLY A 158 -41.19 18.95 50.18
N ALA A 159 -40.17 18.34 49.56
CA ALA A 159 -39.80 16.96 49.80
C ALA A 159 -38.84 16.86 51.00
N PRO A 160 -39.04 15.92 51.95
CA PRO A 160 -38.06 15.67 53.00
C PRO A 160 -36.74 15.21 52.39
N ALA A 161 -35.62 15.73 52.90
CA ALA A 161 -34.30 15.39 52.40
C ALA A 161 -34.01 13.89 52.61
N PRO A 162 -33.45 13.18 51.60
CA PRO A 162 -33.11 11.77 51.74
C PRO A 162 -31.92 11.62 52.70
N ASP A 163 -32.14 10.88 53.78
CA ASP A 163 -31.12 10.56 54.77
C ASP A 163 -30.16 9.50 54.20
N LEU A 164 -28.94 9.94 53.86
CA LEU A 164 -27.86 9.08 53.37
C LEU A 164 -26.68 9.19 54.32
N ALA A 165 -26.82 8.48 55.45
CA ALA A 165 -25.76 8.32 56.43
C ALA A 165 -24.53 7.60 55.85
N ASP A 166 -23.35 7.95 56.37
CA ASP A 166 -22.07 7.39 55.97
C ASP A 166 -22.00 5.86 56.18
N SER A 167 -21.48 5.15 55.17
CA SER A 167 -20.87 3.83 55.38
C SER A 167 -19.36 3.94 55.14
N ALA A 168 -18.65 4.04 56.26
CA ALA A 168 -17.23 4.32 56.36
C ALA A 168 -16.32 3.34 55.60
N ALA A 169 -15.16 3.85 55.17
CA ALA A 169 -13.99 3.01 54.93
C ALA A 169 -13.35 2.58 56.26
N PRO A 170 -12.82 1.35 56.37
CA PRO A 170 -11.64 1.07 57.17
C PRO A 170 -10.39 1.38 56.33
N GLY A 171 -9.30 1.93 56.87
CA GLY A 171 -8.85 1.87 58.26
C GLY A 171 -7.53 1.08 58.29
N ALA A 172 -6.43 1.73 58.66
CA ALA A 172 -5.07 1.24 58.42
C ALA A 172 -4.41 0.56 59.64
N ALA A 173 -3.25 -0.05 59.37
CA ALA A 173 -2.08 -0.25 60.24
C ALA A 173 -1.82 -1.63 60.90
N ALA A 174 -0.52 -1.80 61.24
CA ALA A 174 0.19 -2.93 61.87
C ALA A 174 0.37 -4.21 61.00
N GLY A 175 1.54 -4.89 61.01
CA GLY A 175 2.82 -4.58 61.65
C GLY A 175 3.72 -5.82 61.81
N SER A 176 5.03 -5.62 62.02
CA SER A 176 6.07 -6.66 62.26
C SER A 176 6.33 -7.64 61.10
N ASP A 177 7.44 -8.34 60.93
CA ASP A 177 8.86 -8.23 61.28
C ASP A 177 9.51 -9.52 60.77
N ARG A 178 10.68 -9.44 60.11
CA ARG A 178 11.88 -10.21 60.47
C ARG A 178 12.99 -10.05 59.43
N VAL A 179 14.14 -9.58 59.93
CA VAL A 179 15.42 -9.50 59.22
C VAL A 179 16.17 -10.82 59.41
N GLY A 180 16.97 -11.22 58.40
CA GLY A 180 17.95 -12.29 58.51
C GLY A 180 19.13 -12.04 57.56
N ARG A 181 20.26 -11.54 58.09
CA ARG A 181 21.56 -11.47 57.39
C ARG A 181 22.23 -12.85 57.35
N VAL A 182 23.05 -13.10 56.33
CA VAL A 182 24.47 -13.56 56.37
C VAL A 182 25.06 -13.15 54.99
N GLU A 183 25.95 -12.15 54.86
CA GLU A 183 27.41 -12.13 55.08
C GLU A 183 28.25 -13.00 54.10
N LEU A 184 29.27 -12.36 53.51
CA LEU A 184 30.28 -12.90 52.59
C LEU A 184 31.63 -12.99 53.30
N PRO A 185 32.54 -13.87 52.86
CA PRO A 185 33.97 -13.64 53.03
C PRO A 185 34.77 -13.64 51.71
N ALA A 186 35.73 -12.72 51.62
CA ALA A 186 36.97 -12.93 50.85
C ALA A 186 37.87 -13.93 51.61
N GLY A 187 38.91 -14.57 51.09
CA GLY A 187 39.66 -14.43 49.83
C GLY A 187 41.15 -14.49 50.16
N GLU A 188 41.95 -15.33 49.48
CA GLU A 188 43.40 -15.45 49.74
C GLU A 188 44.16 -16.06 48.54
N ASP A 189 45.48 -15.78 48.47
CA ASP A 189 46.38 -16.01 47.33
C ASP A 189 47.00 -17.43 47.26
N ALA A 190 47.54 -17.82 46.08
CA ALA A 190 48.96 -18.17 45.88
C ALA A 190 49.28 -19.14 44.70
N THR A 191 50.23 -18.71 43.86
CA THR A 191 51.28 -19.52 43.16
C THR A 191 50.96 -20.59 42.09
N SER A 192 51.73 -20.51 40.99
CA SER A 192 51.86 -21.46 39.85
C SER A 192 52.90 -22.60 40.11
N PRO A 193 53.28 -23.53 39.18
CA PRO A 193 52.87 -23.74 37.77
C PRO A 193 52.70 -25.21 37.26
N GLY A 194 52.10 -25.38 36.06
CA GLY A 194 52.62 -26.32 35.03
C GLY A 194 51.83 -27.59 34.60
N ARG A 195 51.62 -27.73 33.27
CA ARG A 195 51.28 -28.96 32.47
C ARG A 195 49.93 -29.66 32.79
N SER A 196 49.23 -30.38 31.90
CA SER A 196 49.36 -30.66 30.45
C SER A 196 47.99 -31.08 29.85
N SER A 197 47.89 -31.04 28.52
CA SER A 197 46.80 -31.53 27.64
C SER A 197 45.87 -32.65 28.14
N THR A 198 44.56 -32.47 27.97
CA THR A 198 43.62 -33.52 27.52
C THR A 198 42.41 -32.89 26.79
N SER A 199 41.95 -33.52 25.71
CA SER A 199 40.79 -33.07 24.95
C SER A 199 39.48 -33.51 25.63
N ALA A 200 38.66 -32.56 26.10
CA ALA A 200 37.30 -32.85 26.54
C ALA A 200 36.36 -32.95 25.33
N ARG A 201 35.80 -34.14 25.09
CA ARG A 201 34.73 -34.35 24.10
C ARG A 201 33.47 -33.61 24.54
N SER A 202 32.83 -32.89 23.64
CA SER A 202 31.43 -32.46 23.82
C SER A 202 30.54 -33.69 24.09
N PRO A 203 29.54 -33.60 24.98
CA PRO A 203 28.65 -34.73 25.25
C PRO A 203 27.83 -35.07 23.99
N PRO A 204 27.51 -36.36 23.75
CA PRO A 204 26.69 -36.75 22.61
C PRO A 204 25.27 -36.18 22.76
N ALA A 205 24.70 -35.70 21.66
CA ALA A 205 23.31 -35.26 21.62
C ALA A 205 22.35 -36.40 22.03
N PRO A 206 21.25 -36.11 22.75
CA PRO A 206 20.34 -37.14 23.23
C PRO A 206 19.52 -37.74 22.08
N ALA A 207 20.04 -38.81 21.49
CA ALA A 207 19.26 -39.70 20.63
C ALA A 207 18.28 -40.50 21.50
N LEU A 208 16.98 -40.16 21.45
CA LEU A 208 15.85 -41.01 21.84
C LEU A 208 14.51 -40.33 21.48
N GLU A 209 14.13 -40.36 20.20
CA GLU A 209 12.74 -40.05 19.82
C GLU A 209 11.82 -41.20 20.29
N THR A 210 11.23 -41.04 21.46
CA THR A 210 10.29 -42.03 22.00
C THR A 210 8.95 -42.00 21.22
N PRO A 211 8.26 -43.15 21.05
CA PRO A 211 6.94 -43.21 20.41
C PRO A 211 5.88 -42.27 21.02
N PHE A 212 6.10 -41.86 22.27
CA PHE A 212 5.27 -40.92 23.01
C PHE A 212 5.32 -39.48 22.45
N LEU A 213 6.48 -39.02 21.96
CA LEU A 213 6.62 -37.71 21.31
C LEU A 213 5.92 -37.69 19.95
N VAL A 214 6.10 -38.74 19.14
CA VAL A 214 5.40 -38.90 17.85
C VAL A 214 3.88 -38.88 18.03
N ARG A 215 3.36 -39.58 19.05
CA ARG A 215 1.92 -39.54 19.43
C ARG A 215 1.46 -38.16 19.91
N ARG A 216 2.27 -37.44 20.70
CA ARG A 216 1.96 -36.04 21.11
C ARG A 216 1.86 -35.09 19.91
N HIS A 217 2.77 -35.20 18.95
CA HIS A 217 2.74 -34.39 17.73
C HIS A 217 1.53 -34.75 16.85
N ALA A 218 1.06 -35.99 16.84
CA ALA A 218 -0.19 -36.37 16.16
C ALA A 218 -1.43 -35.77 16.86
N ALA A 219 -1.52 -35.82 18.20
CA ALA A 219 -2.64 -35.27 18.95
C ALA A 219 -2.75 -33.74 18.82
N LEU A 220 -1.63 -33.02 18.85
CA LEU A 220 -1.61 -31.56 18.68
C LEU A 220 -2.05 -31.15 17.27
N ARG A 221 -1.67 -31.93 16.23
CA ARG A 221 -2.13 -31.75 14.85
C ARG A 221 -3.62 -32.04 14.67
N ALA A 222 -4.15 -33.06 15.34
CA ALA A 222 -5.58 -33.35 15.35
C ALA A 222 -6.44 -32.21 15.95
N LEU A 223 -5.87 -31.42 16.86
CA LEU A 223 -6.51 -30.24 17.46
C LEU A 223 -6.29 -28.94 16.65
N LEU A 224 -5.24 -28.87 15.82
CA LEU A 224 -4.96 -27.72 14.95
C LEU A 224 -6.04 -27.52 13.88
N GLY A 225 -6.49 -28.59 13.21
CA GLY A 225 -7.54 -28.50 12.18
C GLY A 225 -8.83 -27.86 12.70
N PRO A 226 -9.45 -28.37 13.78
CA PRO A 226 -10.65 -27.79 14.38
C PRO A 226 -10.46 -26.34 14.88
N SER A 227 -9.30 -26.02 15.46
CA SER A 227 -9.04 -24.66 15.97
C SER A 227 -8.79 -23.65 14.85
N LEU A 228 -8.07 -24.00 13.79
CA LEU A 228 -7.98 -23.19 12.57
C LEU A 228 -9.34 -23.06 11.89
N GLY A 229 -10.14 -24.14 11.85
CA GLY A 229 -11.49 -24.18 11.27
C GLY A 229 -12.52 -23.24 11.93
N LEU A 230 -12.26 -22.80 13.17
CA LEU A 230 -13.05 -21.76 13.84
C LEU A 230 -12.82 -20.38 13.22
N PHE A 231 -11.56 -20.06 12.89
CA PHE A 231 -11.16 -18.75 12.35
C PHE A 231 -11.18 -18.70 10.82
N TYR A 232 -10.93 -19.82 10.14
CA TYR A 232 -10.68 -19.90 8.71
C TYR A 232 -11.46 -21.02 8.04
N ARG A 233 -11.88 -20.79 6.79
CA ARG A 233 -12.33 -21.83 5.87
C ARG A 233 -11.16 -22.17 4.95
N VAL A 234 -10.33 -23.10 5.39
CA VAL A 234 -9.12 -23.52 4.66
C VAL A 234 -9.49 -24.40 3.47
N LYS A 235 -8.90 -24.10 2.32
CA LYS A 235 -8.90 -24.91 1.09
C LYS A 235 -7.44 -25.22 0.74
N VAL A 236 -7.13 -26.46 0.37
CA VAL A 236 -5.80 -26.84 -0.14
C VAL A 236 -5.97 -27.25 -1.59
N GLU A 237 -5.15 -26.70 -2.49
CA GLU A 237 -5.12 -26.99 -3.92
C GLU A 237 -3.69 -27.40 -4.31
N GLY A 238 -3.52 -28.44 -5.14
CA GLY A 238 -2.20 -28.96 -5.48
C GLY A 238 -1.61 -29.93 -4.45
N ALA A 239 -2.41 -30.43 -3.50
CA ALA A 239 -1.96 -31.40 -2.48
C ALA A 239 -1.47 -32.72 -3.12
N GLU A 240 -2.03 -33.08 -4.26
CA GLU A 240 -1.64 -34.22 -5.11
C GLU A 240 -0.22 -34.10 -5.70
N ARG A 241 0.37 -32.89 -5.70
CA ARG A 241 1.75 -32.64 -6.14
C ARG A 241 2.80 -32.92 -5.07
N LEU A 242 2.39 -33.03 -3.80
CA LEU A 242 3.32 -33.35 -2.72
C LEU A 242 3.87 -34.77 -2.94
N PRO A 243 5.19 -34.96 -3.01
CA PRO A 243 5.76 -36.29 -3.16
C PRO A 243 5.51 -37.13 -1.91
N LYS A 244 5.54 -38.46 -2.08
CA LYS A 244 5.45 -39.41 -0.95
C LYS A 244 6.72 -39.45 -0.08
N GLY A 245 7.81 -38.86 -0.57
CA GLY A 245 9.09 -38.69 0.15
C GLY A 245 9.29 -37.25 0.63
N PRO A 246 10.50 -36.88 1.08
CA PRO A 246 10.76 -35.53 1.57
C PRO A 246 10.67 -34.49 0.45
N ALA A 247 10.29 -33.27 0.82
CA ALA A 247 10.20 -32.10 -0.06
C ALA A 247 10.60 -30.84 0.69
N ILE A 248 10.98 -29.80 -0.06
CA ILE A 248 11.19 -28.45 0.45
C ILE A 248 10.05 -27.55 -0.08
N LEU A 249 9.18 -27.07 0.80
CA LEU A 249 8.09 -26.15 0.45
C LEU A 249 8.54 -24.71 0.69
N VAL A 250 8.64 -23.90 -0.36
CA VAL A 250 8.99 -22.48 -0.26
C VAL A 250 7.71 -21.65 -0.25
N VAL A 251 7.44 -20.94 0.85
CA VAL A 251 6.14 -20.34 1.14
C VAL A 251 6.26 -18.84 1.39
N ASN A 252 5.24 -18.07 1.00
CA ASN A 252 5.07 -16.68 1.42
C ASN A 252 4.74 -16.57 2.92
N HIS A 253 5.03 -15.41 3.52
CA HIS A 253 4.92 -15.16 4.96
C HIS A 253 4.09 -13.90 5.26
N THR A 254 2.80 -14.11 5.58
CA THR A 254 1.80 -13.04 5.74
C THR A 254 1.20 -12.95 7.14
N ALA A 255 1.33 -14.00 7.96
CA ALA A 255 0.74 -14.07 9.29
C ALA A 255 1.46 -15.06 10.23
N LEU A 256 1.30 -14.87 11.53
CA LEU A 256 1.78 -15.82 12.55
C LEU A 256 1.11 -17.21 12.47
N ALA A 257 0.06 -17.35 11.65
CA ALA A 257 -0.66 -18.59 11.41
C ALA A 257 -0.10 -19.44 10.25
N ASP A 258 0.87 -18.93 9.47
CA ASP A 258 1.35 -19.61 8.25
C ASP A 258 1.96 -21.00 8.56
N GLY A 259 2.84 -21.11 9.57
CA GLY A 259 3.42 -22.39 10.00
C GLY A 259 2.38 -23.42 10.46
N PRO A 260 1.49 -23.08 11.42
CA PRO A 260 0.36 -23.93 11.81
C PRO A 260 -0.54 -24.34 10.63
N LEU A 261 -0.78 -23.45 9.67
CA LEU A 261 -1.58 -23.74 8.48
C LEU A 261 -0.87 -24.72 7.53
N MET A 262 0.43 -24.55 7.31
CA MET A 262 1.23 -25.50 6.52
C MET A 262 1.29 -26.89 7.17
N ASN A 263 1.28 -26.97 8.50
CA ASN A 263 1.21 -28.24 9.22
C ASN A 263 -0.13 -28.97 8.97
N TYR A 264 -1.23 -28.22 8.88
CA TYR A 264 -2.53 -28.76 8.45
C TYR A 264 -2.55 -29.13 6.95
N ALA A 265 -2.01 -28.27 6.08
CA ALA A 265 -2.10 -28.42 4.63
C ALA A 265 -1.20 -29.53 4.05
N ALA A 266 -0.03 -29.78 4.65
CA ALA A 266 0.92 -30.78 4.17
C ALA A 266 0.49 -32.23 4.46
N GLY A 267 -0.46 -32.47 5.37
CA GLY A 267 -0.94 -33.81 5.76
C GLY A 267 0.08 -34.73 6.47
N ALA A 268 1.36 -34.37 6.47
CA ALA A 268 2.49 -35.12 7.01
C ALA A 268 3.20 -34.33 8.14
N PRO A 269 4.14 -34.94 8.89
CA PRO A 269 5.02 -34.18 9.79
C PRO A 269 5.85 -33.17 8.99
N ILE A 270 5.80 -31.90 9.40
CA ILE A 270 6.66 -30.84 8.83
C ILE A 270 7.69 -30.36 9.85
N ARG A 271 8.81 -29.86 9.33
CA ARG A 271 9.72 -28.95 10.03
C ARG A 271 9.71 -27.60 9.34
N PHE A 272 10.00 -26.53 10.07
CA PHE A 272 10.07 -25.19 9.49
C PHE A 272 11.01 -24.27 10.26
N TRP A 273 11.63 -23.31 9.58
CA TRP A 273 12.32 -22.22 10.28
C TRP A 273 11.33 -21.16 10.77
N TYR A 274 11.57 -20.59 11.95
CA TYR A 274 10.83 -19.42 12.44
C TYR A 274 11.75 -18.40 13.11
N HIS A 275 11.33 -17.13 13.09
CA HIS A 275 12.14 -16.03 13.58
C HIS A 275 12.24 -16.02 15.12
N ARG A 276 13.45 -16.27 15.65
CA ARG A 276 13.73 -16.49 17.09
C ARG A 276 13.20 -15.36 17.99
N LYS A 277 13.25 -14.10 17.53
CA LYS A 277 12.79 -12.92 18.32
C LYS A 277 11.28 -12.67 18.26
N GLU A 278 10.53 -13.23 17.30
CA GLU A 278 9.08 -12.96 17.21
C GLU A 278 8.23 -13.85 18.14
N LEU A 279 8.77 -15.01 18.54
CA LEU A 279 8.01 -16.07 19.18
C LEU A 279 8.76 -16.60 20.41
N THR A 280 8.68 -15.85 21.51
CA THR A 280 9.26 -16.20 22.81
C THR A 280 8.22 -16.84 23.76
N GLY A 281 8.67 -17.31 24.93
CA GLY A 281 7.80 -17.88 25.97
C GLY A 281 6.94 -19.05 25.47
N LEU A 282 5.65 -19.04 25.83
CA LEU A 282 4.68 -20.07 25.45
C LEU A 282 4.55 -20.23 23.92
N ARG A 283 4.70 -19.14 23.15
CA ARG A 283 4.60 -19.18 21.68
C ARG A 283 5.82 -19.89 21.06
N GLY A 284 7.03 -19.60 21.56
CA GLY A 284 8.26 -20.29 21.14
C GLY A 284 8.36 -21.74 21.62
N TRP A 285 7.74 -22.08 22.76
CA TRP A 285 7.53 -23.47 23.16
C TRP A 285 6.59 -24.19 22.17
N LEU A 286 5.44 -23.59 21.86
CA LEU A 286 4.46 -24.17 20.94
C LEU A 286 5.05 -24.41 19.54
N MET A 287 5.78 -23.44 18.98
CA MET A 287 6.40 -23.62 17.65
C MET A 287 7.41 -24.78 17.63
N ARG A 288 8.20 -24.96 18.69
CA ARG A 288 9.09 -26.14 18.80
C ARG A 288 8.32 -27.46 18.84
N GLN A 289 7.17 -27.52 19.53
CA GLN A 289 6.28 -28.69 19.49
C GLN A 289 5.64 -28.94 18.11
N LEU A 290 5.52 -27.89 17.28
CA LEU A 290 5.02 -27.99 15.90
C LEU A 290 6.09 -28.33 14.86
N GLY A 291 7.35 -28.55 15.26
CA GLY A 291 8.47 -28.84 14.36
C GLY A 291 9.31 -27.61 13.98
N GLY A 292 9.08 -26.46 14.62
CA GLY A 292 9.79 -25.22 14.37
C GLY A 292 11.23 -25.21 14.89
N ILE A 293 12.18 -24.84 14.02
CA ILE A 293 13.60 -24.62 14.29
C ILE A 293 13.85 -23.10 14.38
N PRO A 294 14.39 -22.56 15.50
CA PRO A 294 14.52 -21.12 15.71
C PRO A 294 15.77 -20.52 15.03
N VAL A 295 15.57 -19.59 14.10
CA VAL A 295 16.62 -18.90 13.33
C VAL A 295 16.47 -17.38 13.43
N HIS A 296 17.57 -16.64 13.36
CA HIS A 296 17.60 -15.17 13.33
C HIS A 296 18.62 -14.65 12.30
N PRO A 297 18.37 -13.52 11.61
CA PRO A 297 19.33 -12.92 10.66
C PRO A 297 20.69 -12.49 11.26
N THR A 298 20.79 -12.43 12.60
CA THR A 298 22.01 -12.10 13.35
C THR A 298 22.47 -13.25 14.26
N ASP A 299 21.96 -14.47 14.04
CA ASP A 299 22.52 -15.66 14.68
C ASP A 299 23.97 -15.87 14.22
N SER A 300 24.80 -16.52 15.05
CA SER A 300 26.20 -16.76 14.68
C SER A 300 26.29 -17.72 13.49
N ARG A 301 27.45 -17.75 12.83
CA ARG A 301 27.68 -18.70 11.74
C ARG A 301 27.46 -20.16 12.18
N SER A 302 27.87 -20.51 13.39
CA SER A 302 27.64 -21.83 14.00
C SER A 302 26.17 -22.13 14.29
N ASP A 303 25.39 -21.15 14.77
CA ASP A 303 23.94 -21.31 14.97
C ASP A 303 23.21 -21.58 13.63
N LEU A 304 23.63 -20.89 12.56
CA LEU A 304 23.07 -21.06 11.21
C LEU A 304 23.47 -22.42 10.61
N GLU A 305 24.71 -22.87 10.84
CA GLU A 305 25.18 -24.20 10.46
C GLU A 305 24.42 -25.30 11.22
N GLU A 306 24.18 -25.15 12.53
CA GLU A 306 23.33 -26.08 13.31
C GLU A 306 21.88 -26.12 12.81
N ALA A 307 21.28 -24.96 12.51
CA ALA A 307 19.92 -24.88 11.98
C ALA A 307 19.77 -25.50 10.57
N MET A 308 20.84 -25.44 9.75
CA MET A 308 20.93 -26.15 8.47
C MET A 308 21.08 -27.66 8.68
N ASP A 309 21.87 -28.10 9.67
CA ASP A 309 22.09 -29.51 9.96
C ASP A 309 20.81 -30.21 10.46
N LEU A 310 20.05 -29.53 11.32
CA LEU A 310 18.72 -30.01 11.74
C LEU A 310 17.74 -30.11 10.56
N ALA A 311 17.79 -29.18 9.61
CA ALA A 311 16.98 -29.24 8.39
C ALA A 311 17.41 -30.40 7.48
N ARG A 312 18.72 -30.63 7.30
CA ARG A 312 19.27 -31.78 6.55
C ARG A 312 18.84 -33.11 7.17
N GLN A 313 18.95 -33.24 8.50
CA GLN A 313 18.55 -34.46 9.21
C GLN A 313 17.04 -34.73 9.10
N ALA A 314 16.20 -33.69 9.15
CA ALA A 314 14.76 -33.81 8.94
C ALA A 314 14.41 -34.35 7.55
N ILE A 315 15.01 -33.76 6.51
CA ILE A 315 14.83 -34.21 5.11
C ILE A 315 15.35 -35.65 4.93
N ALA A 316 16.50 -36.00 5.52
CA ALA A 316 17.03 -37.36 5.47
C ALA A 316 16.14 -38.39 6.21
N LYS A 317 15.37 -37.97 7.21
CA LYS A 317 14.32 -38.79 7.87
C LYS A 317 13.03 -38.91 7.03
N GLY A 318 12.94 -38.25 5.88
CA GLY A 318 11.74 -38.21 5.05
C GLY A 318 10.70 -37.17 5.49
N GLU A 319 11.02 -36.25 6.40
CA GLU A 319 10.12 -35.16 6.80
C GLU A 319 10.07 -34.06 5.73
N THR A 320 8.91 -33.41 5.58
CA THR A 320 8.75 -32.25 4.69
C THR A 320 9.28 -30.99 5.36
N PHE A 321 10.15 -30.24 4.67
CA PHE A 321 10.75 -29.02 5.19
C PHE A 321 10.04 -27.78 4.60
N VAL A 322 9.60 -26.85 5.45
CA VAL A 322 8.88 -25.63 5.04
C VAL A 322 9.74 -24.40 5.31
N VAL A 323 9.96 -23.60 4.27
CA VAL A 323 10.83 -22.41 4.29
C VAL A 323 10.01 -21.16 3.99
N PHE A 324 9.92 -20.27 4.97
CA PHE A 324 9.48 -18.90 4.77
C PHE A 324 10.64 -18.07 4.22
N ALA A 325 10.86 -18.12 2.91
CA ALA A 325 12.07 -17.57 2.28
C ALA A 325 12.20 -16.04 2.43
N GLU A 326 11.10 -15.33 2.73
CA GLU A 326 11.10 -13.91 3.10
C GLU A 326 11.95 -13.64 4.37
N GLY A 327 11.93 -14.58 5.32
CA GLY A 327 12.62 -14.49 6.61
C GLY A 327 11.95 -13.56 7.63
N ASP A 328 10.94 -12.79 7.22
CA ASP A 328 10.17 -11.84 8.03
C ASP A 328 8.70 -11.85 7.56
N ILE A 329 7.74 -11.54 8.44
CA ILE A 329 6.33 -11.40 8.08
C ILE A 329 6.09 -10.04 7.42
N THR A 330 5.48 -9.99 6.23
CA THR A 330 5.17 -8.72 5.55
C THR A 330 4.27 -7.79 6.39
N ARG A 331 4.57 -6.48 6.37
CA ARG A 331 3.83 -5.41 7.07
C ARG A 331 3.03 -4.52 6.12
N HIS A 332 3.27 -4.63 4.82
CA HIS A 332 2.56 -3.90 3.76
C HIS A 332 1.80 -4.82 2.79
N GLY A 333 1.98 -6.14 2.89
CA GLY A 333 1.21 -7.14 2.14
C GLY A 333 1.85 -7.60 0.83
N ASN A 334 2.91 -6.93 0.37
CA ASN A 334 3.69 -7.39 -0.79
C ASN A 334 4.65 -8.51 -0.39
N LEU A 335 5.00 -9.36 -1.36
CA LEU A 335 5.99 -10.41 -1.22
C LEU A 335 7.40 -9.81 -1.11
N LEU A 336 8.07 -10.03 0.02
CA LEU A 336 9.42 -9.55 0.31
C LEU A 336 10.49 -10.29 -0.52
N ARG A 337 11.76 -9.98 -0.24
CA ARG A 337 12.93 -10.62 -0.84
C ARG A 337 13.04 -12.09 -0.43
N PHE A 338 13.36 -12.98 -1.36
CA PHE A 338 13.63 -14.38 -1.01
C PHE A 338 15.11 -14.56 -0.69
N ARG A 339 15.40 -15.02 0.54
CA ARG A 339 16.74 -15.32 1.03
C ARG A 339 17.25 -16.66 0.45
N ARG A 340 18.57 -16.77 0.32
CA ARG A 340 19.26 -18.03 -0.04
C ARG A 340 19.36 -18.96 1.18
N GLY A 341 19.64 -20.23 0.94
CA GLY A 341 19.83 -21.29 1.93
C GLY A 341 19.05 -22.56 1.57
N PHE A 342 17.80 -22.41 1.13
CA PHE A 342 16.98 -23.55 0.69
C PHE A 342 17.47 -24.13 -0.65
N ASP A 343 18.11 -23.32 -1.50
CA ASP A 343 18.77 -23.73 -2.74
C ASP A 343 19.99 -24.62 -2.48
N LEU A 344 20.76 -24.30 -1.44
CA LEU A 344 21.84 -25.15 -0.94
C LEU A 344 21.29 -26.45 -0.33
N LEU A 345 20.23 -26.35 0.48
CA LEU A 345 19.58 -27.49 1.11
C LEU A 345 19.03 -28.48 0.06
N ALA A 346 18.39 -27.99 -0.99
CA ALA A 346 17.92 -28.78 -2.13
C ALA A 346 19.07 -29.50 -2.83
N LYS A 347 20.15 -28.78 -3.18
CA LYS A 347 21.34 -29.35 -3.83
C LYS A 347 22.03 -30.43 -2.99
N GLN A 348 22.07 -30.28 -1.67
CA GLN A 348 22.72 -31.22 -0.76
C GLN A 348 21.88 -32.46 -0.42
N THR A 349 20.56 -32.37 -0.54
CA THR A 349 19.64 -33.47 -0.17
C THR A 349 18.98 -34.16 -1.35
N GLY A 350 19.00 -33.54 -2.55
CA GLY A 350 18.24 -34.00 -3.71
C GLY A 350 16.72 -33.84 -3.58
N ALA A 351 16.24 -33.19 -2.51
CA ALA A 351 14.80 -33.03 -2.27
C ALA A 351 14.21 -32.01 -3.27
N PRO A 352 13.04 -32.31 -3.89
CA PRO A 352 12.37 -31.39 -4.79
C PRO A 352 11.89 -30.15 -4.03
N VAL A 353 12.00 -28.98 -4.67
CA VAL A 353 11.52 -27.70 -4.14
C VAL A 353 10.20 -27.34 -4.79
N LEU A 354 9.13 -27.20 -4.01
CA LEU A 354 7.81 -26.79 -4.49
C LEU A 354 7.48 -25.39 -3.96
N PRO A 355 7.05 -24.45 -4.83
CA PRO A 355 6.55 -23.16 -4.41
C PRO A 355 5.13 -23.31 -3.85
N VAL A 356 4.81 -22.56 -2.80
CA VAL A 356 3.48 -22.55 -2.17
C VAL A 356 3.05 -21.11 -1.91
N HIS A 357 1.78 -20.81 -2.22
CA HIS A 357 1.17 -19.53 -1.87
C HIS A 357 -0.02 -19.74 -0.92
N ILE A 358 -0.01 -19.00 0.18
CA ILE A 358 -1.12 -18.86 1.12
C ILE A 358 -1.84 -17.55 0.82
N ASP A 359 -3.04 -17.65 0.25
CA ASP A 359 -3.94 -16.50 0.03
C ASP A 359 -4.93 -16.32 1.18
N GLY A 360 -5.37 -15.07 1.37
CA GLY A 360 -6.48 -14.73 2.24
C GLY A 360 -6.10 -14.43 3.70
N LEU A 361 -4.87 -14.68 4.15
CA LEU A 361 -4.43 -14.34 5.52
C LEU A 361 -4.10 -12.85 5.75
N TRP A 362 -3.76 -12.09 4.70
CA TRP A 362 -3.39 -10.67 4.82
C TRP A 362 -4.55 -9.79 5.34
N GLY A 363 -4.37 -9.15 6.50
CA GLY A 363 -5.44 -8.42 7.20
C GLY A 363 -6.28 -9.25 8.16
N SER A 364 -5.97 -10.52 8.37
CA SER A 364 -6.58 -11.34 9.42
C SER A 364 -6.11 -10.94 10.84
N VAL A 365 -6.68 -11.59 11.87
CA VAL A 365 -6.27 -11.42 13.28
C VAL A 365 -4.79 -11.75 13.55
N PHE A 366 -4.16 -12.62 12.75
CA PHE A 366 -2.75 -13.03 12.95
C PHE A 366 -1.77 -12.34 11.99
N SER A 367 -2.26 -11.44 11.13
CA SER A 367 -1.41 -10.63 10.24
C SER A 367 -0.93 -9.34 10.91
N ARG A 368 0.25 -8.86 10.51
CA ARG A 368 0.83 -7.59 11.00
C ARG A 368 0.16 -6.32 10.45
N ARG A 369 -0.84 -6.45 9.58
CA ARG A 369 -1.53 -5.33 8.94
C ARG A 369 -2.16 -4.37 9.96
N GLU A 370 -1.88 -3.08 9.82
CA GLU A 370 -2.63 -2.03 10.52
C GLU A 370 -4.09 -1.99 10.08
N GLY A 371 -5.02 -1.82 11.01
CA GLY A 371 -6.43 -2.06 10.72
C GLY A 371 -7.36 -1.83 11.90
N PRO A 372 -8.66 -2.13 11.75
CA PRO A 372 -9.62 -1.96 12.83
C PRO A 372 -9.33 -2.91 13.99
N SER A 373 -9.96 -2.61 15.14
CA SER A 373 -9.77 -3.32 16.40
C SER A 373 -10.00 -4.83 16.29
N LEU A 374 -9.42 -5.59 17.24
CA LEU A 374 -9.50 -7.06 17.28
C LEU A 374 -10.94 -7.57 17.10
N TRP A 375 -11.92 -6.93 17.75
CA TRP A 375 -13.35 -7.24 17.61
C TRP A 375 -13.91 -7.09 16.20
N SER A 376 -13.40 -6.15 15.39
CA SER A 376 -13.79 -6.03 13.98
C SER A 376 -13.19 -7.14 13.13
N ARG A 377 -12.00 -7.64 13.45
CA ARG A 377 -11.36 -8.76 12.76
C ARG A 377 -11.99 -10.10 13.17
N LEU A 378 -12.41 -10.24 14.43
CA LEU A 378 -13.23 -11.35 14.93
C LEU A 378 -14.66 -11.38 14.36
N ARG A 379 -15.09 -10.37 13.60
CA ARG A 379 -16.32 -10.44 12.78
C ARG A 379 -16.08 -11.06 11.40
N GLU A 380 -14.83 -11.33 11.02
CA GLU A 380 -14.44 -12.09 9.82
C GLU A 380 -14.13 -13.57 10.15
N LEU A 381 -14.77 -14.16 11.16
CA LEU A 381 -14.62 -15.60 11.43
C LEU A 381 -15.04 -16.43 10.22
N ARG A 382 -14.36 -17.57 10.04
CA ARG A 382 -14.44 -18.46 8.86
C ARG A 382 -14.01 -17.80 7.54
N ARG A 383 -13.09 -16.83 7.62
CA ARG A 383 -12.48 -16.17 6.45
C ARG A 383 -11.89 -17.22 5.48
N PRO A 384 -12.15 -17.13 4.16
CA PRO A 384 -11.55 -18.06 3.21
C PRO A 384 -10.03 -17.90 3.18
N VAL A 385 -9.33 -19.02 3.22
CA VAL A 385 -7.87 -19.11 3.12
C VAL A 385 -7.56 -20.26 2.17
N THR A 386 -6.71 -20.01 1.17
CA THR A 386 -6.35 -21.02 0.18
C THR A 386 -4.85 -21.24 0.22
N VAL A 387 -4.42 -22.48 0.47
CA VAL A 387 -3.04 -22.93 0.31
C VAL A 387 -2.93 -23.58 -1.06
N ARG A 388 -2.15 -22.98 -1.96
CA ARG A 388 -1.96 -23.45 -3.34
C ARG A 388 -0.52 -23.90 -3.53
N ILE A 389 -0.33 -25.18 -3.83
CA ILE A 389 0.97 -25.82 -4.03
C ILE A 389 1.23 -25.90 -5.54
N GLY A 390 2.36 -25.36 -5.99
CA GLY A 390 2.79 -25.37 -7.39
C GLY A 390 3.58 -26.62 -7.79
N GLU A 391 3.97 -26.67 -9.06
CA GLU A 391 4.85 -27.74 -9.57
C GLU A 391 6.28 -27.60 -9.00
N PRO A 392 7.05 -28.71 -8.89
CA PRO A 392 8.46 -28.65 -8.51
C PRO A 392 9.28 -27.73 -9.43
N LEU A 393 10.15 -26.92 -8.84
CA LEU A 393 11.05 -26.03 -9.57
C LEU A 393 12.11 -26.85 -10.31
N ALA A 394 12.23 -26.66 -11.63
CA ALA A 394 13.30 -27.25 -12.44
C ALA A 394 14.69 -26.78 -11.95
N GLU A 395 14.83 -25.48 -11.68
CA GLU A 395 16.01 -24.91 -11.03
C GLU A 395 15.63 -24.26 -9.70
N PRO A 396 16.01 -24.85 -8.55
CA PRO A 396 15.71 -24.31 -7.23
C PRO A 396 16.65 -23.14 -6.90
N ALA A 397 16.28 -21.94 -7.33
CA ALA A 397 16.95 -20.69 -7.00
C ALA A 397 15.97 -19.72 -6.32
N ALA A 398 16.50 -18.77 -5.56
CA ALA A 398 15.67 -17.77 -4.88
C ALA A 398 14.91 -16.83 -5.85
N GLN A 399 15.34 -16.71 -7.12
CA GLN A 399 14.59 -15.97 -8.14
C GLN A 399 13.40 -16.77 -8.67
N SER A 400 13.66 -17.96 -9.23
CA SER A 400 12.62 -18.86 -9.78
C SER A 400 11.57 -19.22 -8.73
N ALA A 401 11.97 -19.46 -7.48
CA ALA A 401 11.03 -19.70 -6.38
C ALA A 401 10.14 -18.48 -6.08
N ARG A 402 10.70 -17.26 -6.11
CA ARG A 402 9.93 -16.03 -5.85
C ARG A 402 8.96 -15.73 -6.99
N GLU A 403 9.40 -15.89 -8.24
CA GLU A 403 8.54 -15.74 -9.42
C GLU A 403 7.40 -16.75 -9.41
N ALA A 404 7.68 -18.04 -9.15
CA ALA A 404 6.65 -19.07 -9.07
C ALA A 404 5.65 -18.82 -7.93
N VAL A 405 6.10 -18.36 -6.75
CA VAL A 405 5.19 -17.95 -5.66
C VAL A 405 4.35 -16.72 -6.06
N GLN A 406 4.88 -15.76 -6.82
CA GLN A 406 4.10 -14.65 -7.36
C GLN A 406 3.06 -15.09 -8.39
N GLU A 407 3.36 -16.06 -9.25
CA GLU A 407 2.37 -16.62 -10.19
C GLU A 407 1.25 -17.36 -9.47
N LEU A 408 1.58 -18.18 -8.46
CA LEU A 408 0.58 -18.78 -7.58
C LEU A 408 -0.24 -17.72 -6.84
N ALA A 409 0.37 -16.59 -6.44
CA ALA A 409 -0.33 -15.47 -5.84
C ALA A 409 -1.36 -14.84 -6.79
N ALA A 410 -0.97 -14.61 -8.05
CA ALA A 410 -1.85 -14.09 -9.09
C ALA A 410 -3.07 -15.01 -9.33
N GLU A 411 -2.84 -16.32 -9.45
CA GLU A 411 -3.89 -17.32 -9.64
C GLU A 411 -4.81 -17.47 -8.41
N SER A 412 -4.25 -17.49 -7.21
CA SER A 412 -5.03 -17.56 -5.96
C SER A 412 -5.89 -16.31 -5.78
N PHE A 413 -5.32 -15.13 -6.04
CA PHE A 413 -6.04 -13.87 -5.94
C PHE A 413 -7.18 -13.80 -6.96
N GLU A 414 -6.97 -14.24 -8.20
CA GLU A 414 -8.03 -14.31 -9.21
C GLU A 414 -9.20 -15.18 -8.76
N ARG A 415 -8.92 -16.40 -8.26
CA ARG A 415 -9.94 -17.29 -7.69
C ARG A 415 -10.68 -16.61 -6.54
N ARG A 416 -9.99 -15.94 -5.62
CA ARG A 416 -10.63 -15.19 -4.53
C ARG A 416 -11.52 -14.05 -5.04
N ILE A 417 -11.14 -13.34 -6.11
CA ILE A 417 -12.00 -12.33 -6.73
C ILE A 417 -13.25 -12.99 -7.32
N LEU A 418 -13.11 -14.07 -8.08
CA LEU A 418 -14.22 -14.82 -8.68
C LEU A 418 -15.18 -15.43 -7.65
N GLU A 419 -14.66 -15.99 -6.54
CA GLU A 419 -15.46 -16.60 -5.48
C GLU A 419 -16.14 -15.57 -4.53
N THR A 420 -15.55 -14.39 -4.33
CA THR A 420 -15.99 -13.43 -3.28
C THR A 420 -16.58 -12.13 -3.78
N ARG A 421 -16.40 -11.76 -5.05
CA ARG A 421 -16.85 -10.47 -5.60
C ARG A 421 -18.07 -10.60 -6.50
N LYS A 422 -18.62 -9.45 -6.85
CA LYS A 422 -19.81 -9.31 -7.69
C LYS A 422 -19.56 -8.23 -8.74
N PRO A 423 -20.26 -8.25 -9.88
CA PRO A 423 -20.20 -7.18 -10.86
C PRO A 423 -20.43 -5.81 -10.21
N LEU A 424 -19.70 -4.81 -10.70
CA LEU A 424 -19.57 -3.48 -10.11
C LEU A 424 -20.89 -2.84 -9.61
N PRO A 425 -22.01 -2.83 -10.37
CA PRO A 425 -23.26 -2.22 -9.88
C PRO A 425 -23.87 -2.97 -8.69
N ARG A 426 -23.72 -4.30 -8.63
CA ARG A 426 -24.23 -5.13 -7.52
C ARG A 426 -23.33 -5.02 -6.28
N ALA A 427 -22.02 -4.93 -6.48
CA ALA A 427 -21.09 -4.67 -5.38
C ALA A 427 -21.31 -3.26 -4.79
N PHE A 428 -21.58 -2.26 -5.63
CA PHE A 428 -21.94 -0.92 -5.18
C PHE A 428 -23.28 -0.88 -4.43
N LEU A 429 -24.30 -1.61 -4.89
CA LEU A 429 -25.56 -1.78 -4.14
C LEU A 429 -25.31 -2.29 -2.70
N GLU A 430 -24.42 -3.27 -2.52
CA GLU A 430 -24.09 -3.80 -1.19
C GLU A 430 -23.26 -2.82 -0.35
N ALA A 431 -22.25 -2.18 -0.94
CA ALA A 431 -21.46 -1.13 -0.30
C ALA A 431 -22.36 0.05 0.14
N ALA A 432 -23.24 0.52 -0.74
CA ALA A 432 -24.15 1.63 -0.45
C ALA A 432 -25.17 1.29 0.64
N LYS A 433 -25.71 0.06 0.69
CA LYS A 433 -26.55 -0.37 1.81
C LYS A 433 -25.79 -0.45 3.14
N ARG A 434 -24.50 -0.83 3.12
CA ARG A 434 -23.61 -0.85 4.31
C ARG A 434 -23.23 0.55 4.79
N PHE A 435 -23.07 1.50 3.87
CA PHE A 435 -22.53 2.84 4.15
C PHE A 435 -23.55 3.97 3.96
N TRP A 436 -24.85 3.65 3.92
CA TRP A 436 -25.97 4.50 3.44
C TRP A 436 -25.84 6.00 3.68
N SER A 437 -25.67 6.42 4.94
CA SER A 437 -25.64 7.84 5.34
C SER A 437 -24.25 8.49 5.30
N ARG A 438 -23.20 7.78 4.88
CA ARG A 438 -21.87 8.37 4.65
C ARG A 438 -21.87 9.07 3.29
N ARG A 439 -21.10 10.15 3.16
CA ARG A 439 -20.74 10.76 1.88
C ARG A 439 -20.08 9.71 0.96
N ALA A 440 -20.51 9.67 -0.30
CA ALA A 440 -19.92 8.83 -1.33
C ALA A 440 -19.22 9.68 -2.39
N VAL A 441 -19.93 10.65 -2.99
CA VAL A 441 -19.40 11.52 -4.03
C VAL A 441 -19.84 12.97 -3.82
N ALA A 442 -18.92 13.89 -4.05
CA ALA A 442 -19.17 15.31 -4.10
C ALA A 442 -18.37 15.94 -5.25
N ASP A 443 -18.70 17.17 -5.67
CA ASP A 443 -17.92 17.90 -6.66
C ASP A 443 -17.90 19.42 -6.46
N SER A 444 -17.07 20.10 -7.24
CA SER A 444 -16.93 21.56 -7.23
C SER A 444 -18.16 22.32 -7.74
N THR A 445 -19.23 21.67 -8.18
CA THR A 445 -20.52 22.34 -8.47
C THR A 445 -21.38 22.49 -7.21
N GLY A 446 -20.91 21.97 -6.07
CA GLY A 446 -21.62 21.99 -4.79
C GLY A 446 -22.51 20.78 -4.54
N LYS A 447 -22.62 19.84 -5.50
CA LYS A 447 -23.29 18.56 -5.28
C LYS A 447 -22.50 17.73 -4.28
N ASP A 448 -23.22 17.11 -3.34
CA ASP A 448 -22.67 16.33 -2.23
C ASP A 448 -23.71 15.25 -1.90
N LEU A 449 -23.41 13.99 -2.21
CA LEU A 449 -24.34 12.87 -2.08
C LEU A 449 -23.81 11.82 -1.11
N THR A 450 -24.71 11.31 -0.28
CA THR A 450 -24.48 10.09 0.49
C THR A 450 -24.49 8.85 -0.41
N TYR A 451 -24.03 7.71 0.11
CA TYR A 451 -24.12 6.42 -0.57
C TYR A 451 -25.56 6.06 -0.97
N GLY A 452 -26.52 6.26 -0.07
CA GLY A 452 -27.92 6.01 -0.33
C GLY A 452 -28.46 6.87 -1.47
N GLU A 453 -28.14 8.16 -1.46
CA GLU A 453 -28.55 9.09 -2.53
C GLU A 453 -27.85 8.80 -3.86
N THR A 454 -26.56 8.44 -3.83
CA THR A 454 -25.78 8.09 -5.03
C THR A 454 -26.34 6.85 -5.71
N LEU A 455 -26.63 5.79 -4.94
CA LEU A 455 -27.29 4.60 -5.44
C LEU A 455 -28.70 4.90 -5.95
N THR A 456 -29.49 5.65 -5.18
CA THR A 456 -30.86 6.05 -5.57
C THR A 456 -30.85 6.83 -6.89
N GLY A 457 -29.99 7.83 -7.02
CA GLY A 457 -29.85 8.64 -8.23
C GLY A 457 -29.39 7.81 -9.43
N SER A 458 -28.47 6.86 -9.23
CA SER A 458 -27.98 5.98 -10.29
C SER A 458 -29.07 5.03 -10.80
N LEU A 459 -29.91 4.50 -9.89
CA LEU A 459 -31.02 3.61 -10.25
C LEU A 459 -32.17 4.34 -10.95
N LEU A 460 -32.48 5.57 -10.53
CA LEU A 460 -33.46 6.41 -11.20
C LEU A 460 -32.97 6.82 -12.59
N LEU A 461 -31.71 7.26 -12.70
CA LEU A 461 -31.06 7.55 -13.97
C LEU A 461 -31.02 6.32 -14.89
N ALA A 462 -30.72 5.13 -14.37
CA ALA A 462 -30.79 3.90 -15.16
C ALA A 462 -32.20 3.67 -15.71
N GLY A 463 -33.24 3.86 -14.89
CA GLY A 463 -34.64 3.76 -15.32
C GLY A 463 -34.98 4.67 -16.52
N GLU A 464 -34.55 5.93 -16.48
CA GLU A 464 -34.79 6.89 -17.56
C GLU A 464 -33.90 6.66 -18.79
N LEU A 465 -32.64 6.25 -18.59
CA LEU A 465 -31.74 5.89 -19.70
C LEU A 465 -32.20 4.63 -20.43
N LYS A 466 -32.89 3.68 -19.75
CA LYS A 466 -33.32 2.40 -20.34
C LYS A 466 -34.09 2.55 -21.66
N ALA A 467 -34.93 3.57 -21.77
CA ALA A 467 -35.72 3.86 -22.97
C ALA A 467 -35.00 4.77 -23.98
N LYS A 468 -33.97 5.51 -23.55
CA LYS A 468 -33.28 6.52 -24.35
C LYS A 468 -31.97 6.02 -24.99
N VAL A 469 -31.22 5.09 -24.36
CA VAL A 469 -29.90 4.67 -24.84
C VAL A 469 -29.94 3.37 -25.66
N ARG A 470 -29.47 3.43 -26.90
CA ARG A 470 -29.41 2.31 -27.86
C ARG A 470 -28.05 1.60 -27.79
N GLY A 471 -27.97 0.40 -28.37
CA GLY A 471 -26.75 -0.42 -28.41
C GLY A 471 -26.34 -1.03 -27.05
N THR A 472 -25.28 -1.85 -27.08
CA THR A 472 -24.66 -2.43 -25.86
C THR A 472 -23.64 -1.46 -25.26
N ASN A 473 -22.85 -0.80 -26.12
CA ASN A 473 -21.86 0.18 -25.73
C ASN A 473 -22.48 1.58 -25.72
N VAL A 474 -22.37 2.28 -24.59
CA VAL A 474 -22.95 3.62 -24.40
C VAL A 474 -21.84 4.61 -24.11
N GLY A 475 -21.73 5.65 -24.92
CA GLY A 475 -20.76 6.71 -24.72
C GLY A 475 -21.09 7.51 -23.46
N ILE A 476 -20.08 7.85 -22.66
CA ILE A 476 -20.21 8.81 -21.56
C ILE A 476 -19.24 9.96 -21.87
N LEU A 477 -19.80 11.11 -22.24
CA LEU A 477 -19.07 12.33 -22.52
C LEU A 477 -19.29 13.30 -21.35
N LEU A 478 -18.68 12.99 -20.21
CA LEU A 478 -18.81 13.73 -18.95
C LEU A 478 -17.46 13.83 -18.21
N PRO A 479 -17.21 14.92 -17.47
CA PRO A 479 -16.02 15.09 -16.65
C PRO A 479 -16.14 14.32 -15.32
N PRO A 480 -15.02 14.14 -14.57
CA PRO A 480 -15.09 13.64 -13.20
C PRO A 480 -15.93 14.59 -12.36
N SER A 481 -17.08 14.09 -11.89
CA SER A 481 -18.17 14.84 -11.30
C SER A 481 -19.19 13.87 -10.68
N VAL A 482 -20.12 14.37 -9.87
CA VAL A 482 -21.25 13.58 -9.38
C VAL A 482 -22.09 13.04 -10.55
N GLY A 483 -22.35 13.86 -11.58
CA GLY A 483 -23.07 13.43 -12.79
C GLY A 483 -22.37 12.29 -13.54
N GLY A 484 -21.07 12.40 -13.76
CA GLY A 484 -20.26 11.35 -14.39
C GLY A 484 -20.22 10.05 -13.57
N ALA A 485 -20.20 10.14 -12.24
CA ALA A 485 -20.26 8.98 -11.35
C ALA A 485 -21.62 8.27 -11.44
N LEU A 486 -22.72 9.02 -11.38
CA LEU A 486 -24.08 8.48 -11.52
C LEU A 486 -24.29 7.82 -12.89
N ALA A 487 -23.83 8.45 -13.97
CA ALA A 487 -23.94 7.90 -15.32
C ALA A 487 -23.22 6.54 -15.47
N ASN A 488 -21.99 6.44 -14.95
CA ASN A 488 -21.21 5.20 -14.99
C ASN A 488 -21.89 4.05 -14.22
N VAL A 489 -22.44 4.32 -13.03
CA VAL A 489 -23.19 3.31 -12.26
C VAL A 489 -24.52 2.95 -12.94
N ALA A 490 -25.21 3.93 -13.53
CA ALA A 490 -26.50 3.74 -14.20
C ALA A 490 -26.37 2.86 -15.45
N VAL A 491 -25.42 3.15 -16.34
CA VAL A 491 -25.16 2.36 -17.55
C VAL A 491 -24.78 0.91 -17.18
N ASN A 492 -23.89 0.72 -16.20
CA ASN A 492 -23.57 -0.62 -15.67
C ASN A 492 -24.80 -1.35 -15.11
N SER A 493 -25.70 -0.64 -14.44
CA SER A 493 -26.92 -1.21 -13.86
C SER A 493 -27.97 -1.62 -14.91
N LEU A 494 -27.83 -1.15 -16.15
CA LEU A 494 -28.61 -1.59 -17.31
C LEU A 494 -28.03 -2.83 -18.02
N GLY A 495 -26.87 -3.35 -17.61
CA GLY A 495 -26.18 -4.40 -18.37
C GLY A 495 -25.54 -3.89 -19.66
N LYS A 496 -25.27 -2.58 -19.73
CA LYS A 496 -24.62 -1.91 -20.86
C LYS A 496 -23.19 -1.53 -20.47
N THR A 497 -22.31 -1.48 -21.46
CA THR A 497 -20.90 -1.15 -21.27
C THR A 497 -20.69 0.35 -21.42
N PRO A 498 -20.30 1.09 -20.36
CA PRO A 498 -19.92 2.49 -20.51
C PRO A 498 -18.61 2.61 -21.30
N VAL A 499 -18.55 3.60 -22.18
CA VAL A 499 -17.35 4.00 -22.90
C VAL A 499 -17.10 5.46 -22.55
N ASN A 500 -16.22 5.70 -21.57
CA ASN A 500 -15.91 7.06 -21.14
C ASN A 500 -15.04 7.73 -22.22
N LEU A 501 -15.59 8.74 -22.89
CA LEU A 501 -14.99 9.35 -24.08
C LEU A 501 -13.99 10.45 -23.69
N ASN A 502 -12.81 10.42 -24.30
CA ASN A 502 -11.77 11.43 -24.10
C ASN A 502 -12.11 12.72 -24.85
N TYR A 503 -12.78 13.65 -24.17
CA TYR A 503 -13.13 14.97 -24.71
C TYR A 503 -11.93 15.90 -24.96
N THR A 504 -10.70 15.49 -24.64
CA THR A 504 -9.47 16.21 -25.02
C THR A 504 -8.81 15.65 -26.29
N ALA A 505 -9.33 14.56 -26.87
CA ALA A 505 -8.80 13.95 -28.10
C ALA A 505 -9.27 14.65 -29.40
N GLY A 506 -10.06 15.73 -29.28
CA GLY A 506 -10.67 16.43 -30.42
C GLY A 506 -11.76 15.62 -31.13
N LYS A 507 -12.40 16.26 -32.11
CA LYS A 507 -13.53 15.71 -32.87
C LYS A 507 -13.21 14.39 -33.57
N GLU A 508 -12.04 14.29 -34.21
CA GLU A 508 -11.63 13.08 -34.94
C GLU A 508 -11.32 11.91 -33.99
N GLY A 509 -10.60 12.16 -32.89
CA GLY A 509 -10.31 11.14 -31.89
C GLY A 509 -11.58 10.61 -31.20
N LEU A 510 -12.53 11.51 -30.91
CA LEU A 510 -13.87 11.16 -30.43
C LEU A 510 -14.66 10.36 -31.47
N GLY A 511 -14.71 10.82 -32.72
CA GLY A 511 -15.41 10.14 -33.81
C GLY A 511 -14.86 8.73 -34.08
N HIS A 512 -13.53 8.56 -34.04
CA HIS A 512 -12.89 7.25 -34.13
C HIS A 512 -13.31 6.34 -32.98
N ALA A 513 -13.31 6.83 -31.74
CA ALA A 513 -13.74 6.05 -30.58
C ALA A 513 -15.23 5.64 -30.66
N VAL A 514 -16.10 6.57 -31.08
CA VAL A 514 -17.54 6.33 -31.32
C VAL A 514 -17.75 5.23 -32.36
N ALA A 515 -17.07 5.32 -33.50
CA ALA A 515 -17.16 4.32 -34.56
C ALA A 515 -16.57 2.95 -34.14
N LYS A 516 -15.36 2.93 -33.57
CA LYS A 516 -14.64 1.70 -33.21
C LYS A 516 -15.34 0.91 -32.09
N ALA A 517 -16.01 1.59 -31.16
CA ALA A 517 -16.82 0.97 -30.10
C ALA A 517 -18.32 0.92 -30.41
N GLU A 518 -18.76 1.21 -31.64
CA GLU A 518 -20.16 1.11 -32.10
C GLU A 518 -21.16 1.86 -31.18
N ILE A 519 -20.80 3.06 -30.76
CA ILE A 519 -21.59 3.83 -29.82
C ILE A 519 -22.82 4.41 -30.54
N ALA A 520 -24.00 3.87 -30.23
CA ALA A 520 -25.26 4.31 -30.81
C ALA A 520 -25.90 5.51 -30.08
N SER A 521 -25.56 5.73 -28.80
CA SER A 521 -26.04 6.87 -27.99
C SER A 521 -24.95 7.35 -27.02
N ILE A 522 -24.86 8.67 -26.81
CA ILE A 522 -23.88 9.30 -25.91
C ILE A 522 -24.61 10.03 -24.78
N VAL A 523 -24.34 9.64 -23.54
CA VAL A 523 -24.83 10.33 -22.34
C VAL A 523 -23.92 11.51 -22.03
N THR A 524 -24.51 12.71 -21.91
CA THR A 524 -23.80 13.97 -21.62
C THR A 524 -24.69 14.96 -20.84
N SER A 525 -24.25 16.20 -20.67
CA SER A 525 -25.05 17.30 -20.15
C SER A 525 -24.89 18.54 -21.03
N ARG A 526 -25.95 19.35 -21.17
CA ARG A 526 -25.94 20.56 -22.03
C ARG A 526 -24.85 21.53 -21.59
N ARG A 527 -24.80 21.77 -20.27
CA ARG A 527 -23.76 22.57 -19.61
C ARG A 527 -22.34 22.10 -19.93
N PHE A 528 -22.11 20.80 -20.10
CA PHE A 528 -20.78 20.30 -20.43
C PHE A 528 -20.43 20.46 -21.90
N LEU A 529 -21.38 20.27 -22.83
CA LEU A 529 -21.17 20.60 -24.25
C LEU A 529 -20.88 22.10 -24.44
N GLU A 530 -21.60 22.98 -23.73
CA GLU A 530 -21.31 24.41 -23.70
C GLU A 530 -19.89 24.70 -23.18
N ALA A 531 -19.46 24.03 -22.11
CA ALA A 531 -18.11 24.18 -21.55
C ALA A 531 -17.00 23.65 -22.49
N LEU A 532 -17.28 22.62 -23.30
CA LEU A 532 -16.36 22.16 -24.35
C LEU A 532 -16.28 23.18 -25.49
N LYS A 533 -17.43 23.66 -25.98
CA LYS A 533 -17.51 24.69 -27.01
C LYS A 533 -16.80 25.99 -26.61
N ALA A 534 -16.98 26.44 -25.37
CA ALA A 534 -16.29 27.61 -24.81
C ALA A 534 -14.76 27.45 -24.72
N ARG A 535 -14.26 26.20 -24.78
CA ARG A 535 -12.83 25.86 -24.81
C ARG A 535 -12.30 25.57 -26.23
N GLY A 536 -13.11 25.78 -27.26
CA GLY A 536 -12.76 25.44 -28.65
C GLY A 536 -12.68 23.93 -28.93
N LEU A 537 -13.25 23.09 -28.06
CA LEU A 537 -13.23 21.64 -28.22
C LEU A 537 -14.49 21.18 -28.96
N GLU A 538 -14.34 20.88 -30.25
CA GLU A 538 -15.40 20.29 -31.05
C GLU A 538 -15.69 18.83 -30.68
N VAL A 539 -16.97 18.46 -30.73
CA VAL A 539 -17.49 17.11 -30.51
C VAL A 539 -18.14 16.59 -31.80
N PRO A 540 -18.17 15.27 -32.04
CA PRO A 540 -18.86 14.71 -33.21
C PRO A 540 -20.38 14.90 -33.12
N GLU A 541 -21.06 14.84 -34.27
CA GLU A 541 -22.51 14.69 -34.29
C GLU A 541 -22.90 13.28 -33.82
N ALA A 542 -23.85 13.18 -32.89
CA ALA A 542 -24.25 11.93 -32.27
C ALA A 542 -25.65 12.02 -31.63
N ASP A 543 -26.23 10.87 -31.31
CA ASP A 543 -27.45 10.75 -30.51
C ASP A 543 -27.18 11.07 -29.03
N TYR A 544 -27.30 12.35 -28.67
CA TYR A 544 -27.02 12.84 -27.33
C TYR A 544 -28.22 12.68 -26.38
N VAL A 545 -28.00 11.98 -25.26
CA VAL A 545 -28.97 11.83 -24.16
C VAL A 545 -28.51 12.70 -22.99
N TYR A 546 -29.29 13.74 -22.68
CA TYR A 546 -28.95 14.72 -21.64
C TYR A 546 -29.34 14.25 -20.25
N LEU A 547 -28.44 14.41 -19.28
CA LEU A 547 -28.69 14.11 -17.87
C LEU A 547 -29.79 15.00 -17.28
N GLU A 548 -29.90 16.25 -17.71
CA GLU A 548 -30.93 17.19 -17.26
C GLU A 548 -32.33 16.63 -17.50
N ASP A 549 -32.62 16.17 -18.72
CA ASP A 549 -33.92 15.59 -19.12
C ASP A 549 -34.24 14.29 -18.35
N ALA A 550 -33.22 13.56 -17.92
CA ALA A 550 -33.38 12.35 -17.11
C ALA A 550 -33.59 12.66 -15.62
N VAL A 551 -33.14 13.82 -15.13
CA VAL A 551 -33.39 14.26 -13.75
C VAL A 551 -34.76 14.92 -13.63
N GLU A 552 -35.17 15.74 -14.61
CA GLU A 552 -36.47 16.41 -14.62
C GLU A 552 -37.64 15.44 -14.78
N ALA A 553 -37.46 14.33 -15.52
CA ALA A 553 -38.47 13.28 -15.67
C ALA A 553 -38.79 12.49 -14.38
N VAL A 554 -38.01 12.68 -13.30
CA VAL A 554 -38.15 11.89 -12.06
C VAL A 554 -38.83 12.72 -10.96
N PRO A 555 -40.13 12.49 -10.68
CA PRO A 555 -40.84 13.24 -9.65
C PRO A 555 -40.34 12.90 -8.23
N ALA A 556 -40.41 13.88 -7.33
CA ALA A 556 -39.87 13.77 -5.97
C ALA A 556 -40.41 12.57 -5.17
N TRP A 557 -41.69 12.22 -5.34
CA TRP A 557 -42.29 11.05 -4.69
C TRP A 557 -41.65 9.73 -5.16
N ARG A 558 -41.32 9.60 -6.46
CA ARG A 558 -40.67 8.41 -7.03
C ARG A 558 -39.25 8.29 -6.50
N LYS A 559 -38.53 9.42 -6.36
CA LYS A 559 -37.22 9.48 -5.70
C LYS A 559 -37.28 9.02 -4.24
N ALA A 560 -38.24 9.53 -3.46
CA ALA A 560 -38.42 9.15 -2.06
C ALA A 560 -38.78 7.66 -1.91
N LEU A 561 -39.73 7.17 -2.72
CA LEU A 561 -40.14 5.77 -2.74
C LEU A 561 -38.99 4.82 -3.12
N THR A 562 -38.22 5.14 -4.18
CA THR A 562 -37.03 4.36 -4.56
C THR A 562 -35.97 4.38 -3.45
N HIS A 563 -35.71 5.53 -2.82
CA HIS A 563 -34.76 5.62 -1.70
C HIS A 563 -35.17 4.70 -0.54
N ALA A 564 -36.43 4.75 -0.12
CA ALA A 564 -36.98 3.92 0.95
C ALA A 564 -36.96 2.42 0.59
N ALA A 565 -37.46 2.06 -0.60
CA ALA A 565 -37.52 0.67 -1.06
C ALA A 565 -36.11 0.06 -1.17
N VAL A 566 -35.16 0.75 -1.81
CA VAL A 566 -33.76 0.30 -1.94
C VAL A 566 -33.06 0.23 -0.58
N ARG A 567 -33.43 1.09 0.40
CA ARG A 567 -32.92 1.00 1.78
C ARG A 567 -33.39 -0.24 2.51
N VAL A 568 -34.68 -0.58 2.40
CA VAL A 568 -35.34 -1.65 3.17
C VAL A 568 -35.16 -3.03 2.55
N LEU A 569 -35.37 -3.19 1.25
CA LEU A 569 -35.32 -4.49 0.57
C LEU A 569 -33.94 -5.15 0.68
N PRO A 570 -33.83 -6.48 0.91
CA PRO A 570 -32.56 -7.20 0.86
C PRO A 570 -31.81 -6.94 -0.46
N ALA A 571 -30.47 -6.91 -0.44
CA ALA A 571 -29.67 -6.53 -1.61
C ALA A 571 -29.95 -7.40 -2.85
N SER A 572 -30.19 -8.70 -2.66
CA SER A 572 -30.59 -9.64 -3.72
C SER A 572 -31.93 -9.29 -4.38
N LEU A 573 -32.91 -8.84 -3.58
CA LEU A 573 -34.23 -8.45 -4.09
C LEU A 573 -34.20 -7.04 -4.71
N ALA A 574 -33.49 -6.10 -4.10
CA ALA A 574 -33.25 -4.78 -4.66
C ALA A 574 -32.53 -4.86 -6.03
N ALA A 575 -31.56 -5.78 -6.18
CA ALA A 575 -30.91 -6.04 -7.46
C ALA A 575 -31.91 -6.53 -8.52
N ARG A 576 -32.75 -7.51 -8.18
CA ARG A 576 -33.78 -8.05 -9.10
C ARG A 576 -34.81 -7.01 -9.53
N VAL A 577 -35.23 -6.12 -8.63
CA VAL A 577 -36.27 -5.11 -8.89
C VAL A 577 -35.72 -3.91 -9.67
N PHE A 578 -34.60 -3.32 -9.22
CA PHE A 578 -34.13 -2.03 -9.74
C PHE A 578 -33.02 -2.13 -10.79
N MET A 579 -32.34 -3.28 -10.89
CA MET A 579 -31.29 -3.52 -11.88
C MET A 579 -31.35 -4.95 -12.46
N PRO A 580 -32.52 -5.40 -12.99
CA PRO A 580 -32.71 -6.78 -13.46
C PRO A 580 -31.74 -7.19 -14.57
N SER A 581 -31.34 -6.23 -15.40
CA SER A 581 -30.38 -6.41 -16.50
C SER A 581 -28.92 -6.28 -16.08
N ALA A 582 -28.61 -5.90 -14.83
CA ALA A 582 -27.23 -5.74 -14.40
C ALA A 582 -26.43 -7.05 -14.57
N PRO A 583 -25.13 -6.96 -14.93
CA PRO A 583 -24.29 -8.12 -15.25
C PRO A 583 -24.29 -9.21 -14.17
N LYS A 584 -24.19 -10.46 -14.61
CA LYS A 584 -24.27 -11.65 -13.74
C LYS A 584 -22.88 -12.25 -13.48
N SER A 585 -22.02 -12.27 -14.48
CA SER A 585 -20.64 -12.74 -14.42
C SER A 585 -19.67 -11.58 -14.20
N LEU A 586 -18.55 -11.87 -13.54
CA LEU A 586 -17.42 -10.94 -13.43
C LEU A 586 -16.64 -10.80 -14.76
N GLU A 587 -16.76 -11.77 -15.68
CA GLU A 587 -16.07 -11.76 -16.98
C GLU A 587 -16.77 -10.88 -18.04
N GLU A 588 -17.97 -10.36 -17.74
CA GLU A 588 -18.66 -9.38 -18.60
C GLU A 588 -17.89 -8.05 -18.65
N THR A 589 -17.83 -7.41 -19.84
CA THR A 589 -17.09 -6.16 -20.07
C THR A 589 -17.74 -5.00 -19.31
N ALA A 590 -17.01 -4.43 -18.35
CA ALA A 590 -17.44 -3.37 -17.45
C ALA A 590 -17.17 -1.95 -17.97
N THR A 591 -16.20 -1.78 -18.87
CA THR A 591 -15.94 -0.53 -19.60
C THR A 591 -15.06 -0.82 -20.82
N ILE A 592 -15.14 0.05 -21.82
CA ILE A 592 -14.09 0.20 -22.85
C ILE A 592 -13.43 1.56 -22.63
N LEU A 593 -12.10 1.59 -22.56
CA LEU A 593 -11.32 2.82 -22.40
C LEU A 593 -10.34 2.98 -23.56
N PHE A 594 -10.31 4.16 -24.17
CA PHE A 594 -9.45 4.40 -25.33
C PHE A 594 -8.08 4.95 -24.93
N THR A 595 -7.01 4.25 -25.33
CA THR A 595 -5.63 4.74 -25.24
C THR A 595 -5.18 5.29 -26.59
N SER A 596 -4.29 6.27 -26.62
CA SER A 596 -3.84 6.91 -27.89
C SER A 596 -3.10 5.96 -28.84
N GLY A 597 -2.62 4.82 -28.34
CA GLY A 597 -1.77 3.89 -29.07
C GLY A 597 -0.37 4.46 -29.39
N SER A 598 0.52 3.59 -29.87
CA SER A 598 1.79 3.96 -30.50
C SER A 598 1.67 4.27 -32.00
N SER A 599 0.49 4.00 -32.58
CA SER A 599 0.18 4.08 -34.01
C SER A 599 -0.76 5.25 -34.36
N GLY A 600 -0.84 6.27 -33.51
CA GLY A 600 -1.70 7.47 -33.67
C GLY A 600 -3.21 7.25 -33.52
N LYS A 601 -3.74 6.11 -34.00
CA LYS A 601 -5.16 5.74 -33.90
C LYS A 601 -5.49 5.14 -32.51
N PRO A 602 -6.49 5.67 -31.78
CA PRO A 602 -6.83 5.17 -30.45
C PRO A 602 -7.25 3.69 -30.41
N LYS A 603 -6.70 2.92 -29.47
CA LYS A 603 -7.07 1.52 -29.21
C LYS A 603 -8.08 1.46 -28.07
N GLY A 604 -9.20 0.76 -28.25
CA GLY A 604 -10.15 0.48 -27.18
C GLY A 604 -9.67 -0.71 -26.33
N VAL A 605 -9.47 -0.52 -25.04
CA VAL A 605 -9.10 -1.57 -24.07
C VAL A 605 -10.36 -2.07 -23.39
N GLU A 606 -10.67 -3.38 -23.49
CA GLU A 606 -11.80 -4.00 -22.79
C GLU A 606 -11.40 -4.42 -21.36
N LEU A 607 -12.06 -3.82 -20.37
CA LEU A 607 -11.90 -4.19 -18.97
C LEU A 607 -13.17 -4.88 -18.47
N SER A 608 -13.04 -6.10 -17.97
CA SER A 608 -14.14 -6.84 -17.33
C SER A 608 -14.43 -6.34 -15.91
N HIS A 609 -15.57 -6.74 -15.33
CA HIS A 609 -15.84 -6.46 -13.93
C HIS A 609 -14.82 -7.11 -12.99
N LYS A 610 -14.27 -8.29 -13.35
CA LYS A 610 -13.17 -8.96 -12.66
C LYS A 610 -11.96 -8.03 -12.59
N ASN A 611 -11.55 -7.44 -13.71
CA ASN A 611 -10.33 -6.63 -13.76
C ASN A 611 -10.42 -5.38 -12.87
N VAL A 612 -11.55 -4.68 -12.93
CA VAL A 612 -11.80 -3.50 -12.08
C VAL A 612 -11.94 -3.89 -10.60
N GLN A 613 -12.66 -4.98 -10.28
CA GLN A 613 -12.78 -5.48 -8.89
C GLN A 613 -11.43 -5.93 -8.32
N ALA A 614 -10.62 -6.63 -9.11
CA ALA A 614 -9.30 -7.09 -8.72
C ALA A 614 -8.43 -5.89 -8.36
N ASN A 615 -8.32 -4.89 -9.24
CA ASN A 615 -7.48 -3.72 -8.98
C ASN A 615 -7.99 -2.88 -7.78
N VAL A 616 -9.31 -2.76 -7.59
CA VAL A 616 -9.87 -2.12 -6.38
C VAL A 616 -9.50 -2.88 -5.09
N GLU A 617 -9.52 -4.21 -5.10
CA GLU A 617 -9.12 -5.00 -3.93
C GLU A 617 -7.59 -4.96 -3.71
N MET A 618 -6.79 -4.93 -4.77
CA MET A 618 -5.33 -4.75 -4.69
C MET A 618 -4.99 -3.40 -4.03
N LEU A 619 -5.62 -2.32 -4.49
CA LEU A 619 -5.51 -0.98 -3.87
C LEU A 619 -6.00 -0.99 -2.41
N ARG A 620 -7.08 -1.73 -2.11
CA ARG A 620 -7.54 -1.93 -0.72
C ARG A 620 -6.50 -2.66 0.13
N GLU A 621 -5.74 -3.59 -0.42
CA GLU A 621 -4.77 -4.39 0.35
C GLU A 621 -3.51 -3.63 0.73
N VAL A 622 -3.04 -2.72 -0.14
CA VAL A 622 -1.83 -1.92 0.08
C VAL A 622 -2.07 -0.52 0.67
N SER A 623 -3.28 0.05 0.51
CA SER A 623 -3.57 1.38 1.08
C SER A 623 -3.43 1.36 2.61
N PRO A 624 -2.75 2.37 3.20
CA PRO A 624 -2.77 2.59 4.64
C PRO A 624 -4.19 2.58 5.18
N TYR A 625 -4.43 1.96 6.33
CA TYR A 625 -5.80 1.81 6.84
C TYR A 625 -6.39 3.15 7.28
N HIS A 626 -7.49 3.56 6.65
CA HIS A 626 -8.31 4.67 7.14
C HIS A 626 -9.81 4.31 7.09
N PRO A 627 -10.58 4.47 8.19
CA PRO A 627 -11.99 4.05 8.24
C PRO A 627 -12.94 4.90 7.35
N ARG A 628 -12.43 6.03 6.83
CA ARG A 628 -13.13 7.05 6.04
C ARG A 628 -12.12 7.80 5.16
N HIS A 629 -11.46 7.15 4.18
CA HIS A 629 -10.70 7.94 3.21
C HIS A 629 -11.60 8.92 2.47
N VAL A 630 -11.03 10.07 2.14
CA VAL A 630 -11.59 11.03 1.19
C VAL A 630 -10.57 11.17 0.06
N ILE A 631 -10.95 10.80 -1.16
CA ILE A 631 -10.11 10.87 -2.36
C ILE A 631 -10.32 12.22 -3.04
N LEU A 632 -9.24 12.94 -3.35
CA LEU A 632 -9.30 14.12 -4.22
C LEU A 632 -9.29 13.66 -5.69
N GLY A 633 -10.45 13.68 -6.33
CA GLY A 633 -10.66 13.16 -7.67
C GLY A 633 -10.48 14.23 -8.75
N THR A 634 -9.22 14.56 -9.08
CA THR A 634 -8.89 15.45 -10.22
C THR A 634 -8.55 14.68 -11.50
N LEU A 635 -8.62 13.35 -11.48
CA LEU A 635 -8.32 12.48 -12.62
C LEU A 635 -9.61 12.12 -13.39
N PRO A 636 -9.60 12.19 -14.73
CA PRO A 636 -10.78 11.95 -15.56
C PRO A 636 -11.17 10.47 -15.66
N PHE A 637 -12.47 10.20 -15.77
CA PHE A 637 -13.02 8.83 -15.87
C PHE A 637 -12.81 8.17 -17.25
N PHE A 638 -12.39 8.91 -18.28
CA PHE A 638 -11.92 8.32 -19.55
C PHE A 638 -10.50 7.76 -19.47
N HIS A 639 -9.78 7.99 -18.37
CA HIS A 639 -8.57 7.26 -18.03
C HIS A 639 -8.85 6.26 -16.90
N SER A 640 -8.27 5.06 -17.00
CA SER A 640 -8.34 3.98 -16.02
C SER A 640 -7.97 4.42 -14.59
N PHE A 641 -7.04 5.37 -14.45
CA PHE A 641 -6.61 5.90 -13.16
C PHE A 641 -7.71 6.72 -12.46
N GLY A 642 -8.48 7.52 -13.21
CA GLY A 642 -9.70 8.13 -12.68
C GLY A 642 -10.80 7.08 -12.45
N TYR A 643 -11.09 6.26 -13.48
CA TYR A 643 -12.18 5.29 -13.50
C TYR A 643 -12.13 4.25 -12.37
N THR A 644 -11.00 3.55 -12.22
CA THR A 644 -10.88 2.53 -11.17
C THR A 644 -10.49 3.17 -9.85
N ALA A 645 -9.38 3.91 -9.82
CA ALA A 645 -8.74 4.26 -8.55
C ALA A 645 -9.39 5.45 -7.83
N THR A 646 -10.16 6.31 -8.52
CA THR A 646 -10.92 7.40 -7.87
C THR A 646 -12.42 7.15 -7.80
N LEU A 647 -13.04 6.57 -8.86
CA LEU A 647 -14.47 6.30 -8.89
C LEU A 647 -14.83 4.95 -8.24
N TRP A 648 -14.48 3.82 -8.84
CA TRP A 648 -14.91 2.50 -8.30
C TRP A 648 -14.26 2.18 -6.95
N SER A 649 -13.01 2.55 -6.74
CA SER A 649 -12.32 2.41 -5.45
C SER A 649 -13.05 3.15 -4.32
N ALA A 650 -13.56 4.36 -4.57
CA ALA A 650 -14.37 5.07 -3.58
C ALA A 650 -15.71 4.36 -3.34
N LEU A 651 -16.46 4.11 -4.41
CA LEU A 651 -17.82 3.55 -4.35
C LEU A 651 -17.88 2.15 -3.73
N LEU A 652 -16.85 1.31 -3.89
CA LEU A 652 -16.88 -0.08 -3.38
C LEU A 652 -16.34 -0.21 -1.95
N GLN A 653 -15.48 0.69 -1.48
CA GLN A 653 -14.77 0.53 -0.20
C GLN A 653 -15.39 1.27 1.00
N GLY A 654 -16.35 2.18 0.77
CA GLY A 654 -16.92 3.01 1.86
C GLY A 654 -16.19 4.35 2.09
N HIS A 655 -15.44 4.79 1.08
CA HIS A 655 -14.70 6.05 1.03
C HIS A 655 -15.47 7.14 0.28
N ALA A 656 -15.23 8.40 0.60
CA ALA A 656 -15.76 9.50 -0.20
C ALA A 656 -14.79 9.88 -1.32
N ALA A 657 -15.30 10.42 -2.42
CA ALA A 657 -14.52 11.14 -3.43
C ALA A 657 -15.07 12.56 -3.61
N ALA A 658 -14.17 13.54 -3.73
CA ALA A 658 -14.50 14.92 -4.05
C ALA A 658 -13.88 15.27 -5.41
N TYR A 659 -14.71 15.48 -6.42
CA TYR A 659 -14.26 15.65 -7.81
C TYR A 659 -14.12 17.11 -8.22
N HIS A 660 -13.12 17.36 -9.05
CA HIS A 660 -13.04 18.59 -9.83
C HIS A 660 -12.61 18.28 -11.26
N HIS A 661 -13.34 18.85 -12.21
CA HIS A 661 -13.25 18.53 -13.63
C HIS A 661 -11.94 18.95 -14.33
N ASN A 662 -11.23 19.96 -13.80
CA ASN A 662 -10.03 20.52 -14.42
C ASN A 662 -8.83 20.52 -13.45
N PRO A 663 -7.87 19.57 -13.55
CA PRO A 663 -6.71 19.54 -12.66
C PRO A 663 -5.83 20.81 -12.72
N LEU A 664 -6.03 21.68 -13.72
CA LEU A 664 -5.28 22.93 -13.85
C LEU A 664 -5.85 24.10 -13.03
N GLU A 665 -7.10 24.02 -12.55
CA GLU A 665 -7.82 25.05 -11.78
C GLU A 665 -7.50 24.99 -10.27
N THR A 666 -6.24 25.23 -9.94
CA THR A 666 -5.69 25.07 -8.57
C THR A 666 -6.46 25.79 -7.46
N LYS A 667 -7.12 26.93 -7.75
CA LYS A 667 -8.00 27.63 -6.79
C LYS A 667 -9.23 26.79 -6.40
N ALA A 668 -9.97 26.28 -7.39
CA ALA A 668 -11.14 25.44 -7.14
C ALA A 668 -10.76 24.12 -6.46
N ILE A 669 -9.58 23.58 -6.76
CA ILE A 669 -9.02 22.39 -6.11
C ILE A 669 -8.68 22.68 -4.64
N ALA A 670 -8.09 23.84 -4.33
CA ALA A 670 -7.80 24.26 -2.96
C ALA A 670 -9.08 24.47 -2.14
N GLU A 671 -10.10 25.12 -2.71
CA GLU A 671 -11.42 25.30 -2.09
C GLU A 671 -12.11 23.95 -1.82
N LEU A 672 -12.07 23.04 -2.79
CA LEU A 672 -12.61 21.68 -2.66
C LEU A 672 -11.86 20.90 -1.57
N ALA A 673 -10.53 20.98 -1.54
CA ALA A 673 -9.71 20.29 -0.56
C ALA A 673 -9.91 20.84 0.87
N ALA A 674 -10.01 22.17 1.04
CA ALA A 674 -10.34 22.79 2.32
C ALA A 674 -11.73 22.35 2.85
N LYS A 675 -12.72 22.26 1.96
CA LYS A 675 -14.09 21.81 2.30
C LYS A 675 -14.16 20.32 2.66
N TYR A 676 -13.54 19.46 1.85
CA TYR A 676 -13.72 18.00 1.95
C TYR A 676 -12.61 17.28 2.72
N LYS A 677 -11.47 17.94 2.97
CA LYS A 677 -10.32 17.43 3.73
C LYS A 677 -9.83 16.07 3.20
N PRO A 678 -9.36 16.01 1.95
CA PRO A 678 -8.90 14.78 1.32
C PRO A 678 -7.75 14.16 2.13
N THR A 679 -7.77 12.84 2.23
CA THR A 679 -6.71 12.04 2.88
C THR A 679 -5.86 11.27 1.87
N LEU A 680 -6.41 11.06 0.67
CA LEU A 680 -5.77 10.36 -0.44
C LEU A 680 -5.78 11.28 -1.67
N LEU A 681 -4.62 11.47 -2.29
CA LEU A 681 -4.50 12.12 -3.59
C LEU A 681 -3.82 11.14 -4.56
N LEU A 682 -4.49 10.90 -5.68
CA LEU A 682 -3.94 10.18 -6.84
C LEU A 682 -3.79 11.21 -7.95
N SER A 683 -2.59 11.36 -8.50
CA SER A 683 -2.30 12.39 -9.49
C SER A 683 -1.13 12.02 -10.40
N THR A 684 -0.76 12.93 -11.31
CA THR A 684 0.48 12.82 -12.08
C THR A 684 1.52 13.82 -11.55
N PRO A 685 2.83 13.55 -11.72
CA PRO A 685 3.92 14.49 -11.38
C PRO A 685 3.68 15.92 -11.88
N THR A 686 3.23 16.08 -13.14
CA THR A 686 2.89 17.39 -13.71
C THR A 686 1.86 18.17 -12.88
N PHE A 687 0.78 17.52 -12.42
CA PHE A 687 -0.21 18.19 -11.56
C PHE A 687 0.31 18.45 -10.14
N LEU A 688 1.08 17.51 -9.57
CA LEU A 688 1.68 17.68 -8.23
C LEU A 688 2.65 18.87 -8.19
N ALA A 689 3.45 19.08 -9.23
CA ALA A 689 4.32 20.25 -9.36
C ALA A 689 3.52 21.56 -9.34
N LYS A 690 2.41 21.63 -10.10
CA LYS A 690 1.52 22.80 -10.11
C LYS A 690 0.84 23.02 -8.76
N TYR A 691 0.46 21.96 -8.06
CA TYR A 691 -0.13 22.03 -6.72
C TYR A 691 0.88 22.52 -5.68
N ALA A 692 2.11 21.98 -5.68
CA ALA A 692 3.21 22.45 -4.83
C ALA A 692 3.49 23.95 -5.01
N GLN A 693 3.38 24.47 -6.22
CA GLN A 693 3.48 25.91 -6.45
C GLN A 693 2.25 26.68 -5.93
N LYS A 694 1.03 26.34 -6.39
CA LYS A 694 -0.14 27.24 -6.30
C LYS A 694 -1.13 26.96 -5.16
N ILE A 695 -1.19 25.75 -4.60
CA ILE A 695 -2.15 25.40 -3.54
C ILE A 695 -1.57 25.74 -2.16
N PRO A 696 -2.31 26.42 -1.27
CA PRO A 696 -1.86 26.74 0.09
C PRO A 696 -1.75 25.47 0.97
N ALA A 697 -0.83 25.46 1.93
CA ALA A 697 -0.49 24.27 2.71
C ALA A 697 -1.70 23.72 3.50
N GLU A 698 -2.54 24.61 4.00
CA GLU A 698 -3.72 24.35 4.83
C GLU A 698 -4.77 23.51 4.09
N ALA A 699 -4.90 23.70 2.77
CA ALA A 699 -5.87 22.98 1.95
C ALA A 699 -5.56 21.47 1.87
N PHE A 700 -4.28 21.10 1.94
CA PHE A 700 -3.77 19.72 1.84
C PHE A 700 -3.30 19.14 3.18
N ALA A 701 -3.45 19.87 4.29
CA ALA A 701 -3.05 19.44 5.65
C ALA A 701 -3.76 18.17 6.19
N ALA A 702 -4.72 17.61 5.45
CA ALA A 702 -5.38 16.35 5.76
C ALA A 702 -4.85 15.14 4.95
N LEU A 703 -4.00 15.37 3.93
CA LEU A 703 -3.42 14.30 3.12
C LEU A 703 -2.53 13.41 3.98
N LYS A 704 -2.66 12.09 3.77
CA LYS A 704 -1.88 11.05 4.45
C LYS A 704 -1.13 10.15 3.49
N PHE A 705 -1.63 10.01 2.27
CA PHE A 705 -1.05 9.17 1.24
C PHE A 705 -1.25 9.87 -0.11
N VAL A 706 -0.17 9.99 -0.87
CA VAL A 706 -0.14 10.64 -2.18
C VAL A 706 0.60 9.71 -3.13
N VAL A 707 -0.06 9.31 -4.22
CA VAL A 707 0.56 8.46 -5.25
C VAL A 707 0.58 9.21 -6.58
N ALA A 708 1.77 9.29 -7.15
CA ALA A 708 2.04 9.79 -8.49
C ALA A 708 2.11 8.61 -9.46
N GLY A 709 1.54 8.77 -10.66
CA GLY A 709 1.66 7.78 -11.73
C GLY A 709 1.41 8.39 -13.10
N ALA A 710 1.40 7.54 -14.14
CA ALA A 710 1.31 7.86 -15.56
C ALA A 710 2.50 8.65 -16.18
N GLU A 711 3.33 9.28 -15.36
CA GLU A 711 4.61 9.90 -15.72
C GLU A 711 5.65 9.56 -14.63
N LYS A 712 6.95 9.60 -14.97
CA LYS A 712 8.05 9.38 -14.00
C LYS A 712 8.04 10.46 -12.92
N LEU A 713 8.11 10.09 -11.65
CA LEU A 713 8.18 11.07 -10.56
C LEU A 713 9.59 11.66 -10.46
N ARG A 714 9.70 12.97 -10.64
CA ARG A 714 10.97 13.69 -10.44
C ARG A 714 11.16 14.01 -8.95
N GLY A 715 12.37 13.79 -8.44
CA GLY A 715 12.70 14.00 -7.02
C GLY A 715 12.46 15.44 -6.55
N ASP A 716 12.74 16.44 -7.39
CA ASP A 716 12.50 17.85 -7.07
C ASP A 716 11.01 18.17 -6.85
N VAL A 717 10.12 17.53 -7.61
CA VAL A 717 8.66 17.61 -7.43
C VAL A 717 8.24 16.92 -6.13
N ALA A 718 8.77 15.72 -5.85
CA ALA A 718 8.47 14.98 -4.62
C ALA A 718 8.91 15.78 -3.38
N ASP A 719 10.12 16.33 -3.40
CA ASP A 719 10.70 17.12 -2.32
C ASP A 719 9.96 18.45 -2.13
N ALA A 720 9.60 19.16 -3.22
CA ALA A 720 8.82 20.40 -3.13
C ALA A 720 7.43 20.15 -2.52
N PHE A 721 6.77 19.05 -2.89
CA PHE A 721 5.49 18.65 -2.32
C PHE A 721 5.64 18.26 -0.83
N GLN A 722 6.67 17.49 -0.49
CA GLN A 722 6.95 17.08 0.89
C GLN A 722 7.27 18.28 1.80
N ARG A 723 8.14 19.20 1.35
CA ARG A 723 8.48 20.44 2.10
C ARG A 723 7.25 21.30 2.39
N LYS A 724 6.28 21.37 1.46
CA LYS A 724 5.11 22.24 1.61
C LYS A 724 3.95 21.60 2.37
N PHE A 725 3.71 20.30 2.17
CA PHE A 725 2.50 19.62 2.66
C PHE A 725 2.79 18.53 3.71
N GLY A 726 4.05 18.24 4.03
CA GLY A 726 4.45 17.25 5.04
C GLY A 726 4.26 15.78 4.62
N VAL A 727 3.92 15.52 3.36
CA VAL A 727 3.72 14.16 2.81
C VAL A 727 4.51 14.00 1.51
N ARG A 728 5.32 12.94 1.41
CA ARG A 728 6.06 12.62 0.17
C ARG A 728 5.11 11.94 -0.83
N PRO A 729 5.01 12.43 -2.08
CA PRO A 729 4.41 11.65 -3.16
C PRO A 729 5.23 10.40 -3.43
N LEU A 730 4.56 9.26 -3.57
CA LEU A 730 5.20 7.98 -3.89
C LEU A 730 4.86 7.58 -5.32
N GLU A 731 5.83 7.02 -6.06
CA GLU A 731 5.63 6.64 -7.46
C GLU A 731 4.98 5.25 -7.57
N GLY A 732 4.04 5.09 -8.52
CA GLY A 732 3.45 3.81 -8.88
C GLY A 732 3.23 3.68 -10.39
N TYR A 733 3.34 2.46 -10.89
CA TYR A 733 3.23 2.13 -12.31
C TYR A 733 1.92 1.41 -12.64
N GLY A 734 1.42 1.69 -13.84
CA GLY A 734 0.20 1.10 -14.36
C GLY A 734 -0.06 1.50 -15.81
N ALA A 735 -0.92 0.72 -16.46
CA ALA A 735 -1.38 0.93 -17.83
C ALA A 735 -2.92 0.82 -17.87
N THR A 736 -3.58 1.20 -18.97
CA THR A 736 -5.04 1.01 -19.07
C THR A 736 -5.39 -0.48 -19.08
N GLU A 737 -4.52 -1.23 -19.74
CA GLU A 737 -4.44 -2.67 -19.90
C GLU A 737 -4.23 -3.42 -18.55
N LEU A 738 -3.96 -2.71 -17.46
CA LEU A 738 -3.72 -3.24 -16.10
C LEU A 738 -4.74 -2.71 -15.06
N SER A 739 -5.81 -2.06 -15.53
CA SER A 739 -6.99 -1.63 -14.74
C SER A 739 -6.89 -0.63 -13.55
N PRO A 740 -5.85 0.22 -13.30
CA PRO A 740 -4.58 0.35 -13.98
C PRO A 740 -3.33 -0.09 -13.19
N VAL A 741 -3.38 -0.12 -11.86
CA VAL A 741 -2.15 -0.10 -11.05
C VAL A 741 -1.56 -1.50 -10.94
N ALA A 742 -0.31 -1.66 -11.34
CA ALA A 742 0.39 -2.94 -11.34
C ALA A 742 1.47 -3.02 -10.25
N SER A 743 2.14 -1.90 -9.96
CA SER A 743 3.08 -1.75 -8.84
C SER A 743 2.96 -0.38 -8.18
N SER A 744 3.36 -0.27 -6.92
CA SER A 744 3.39 1.00 -6.19
C SER A 744 4.45 1.00 -5.11
N ASN A 745 5.17 2.11 -4.96
CA ASN A 745 5.86 2.40 -3.72
C ASN A 745 4.83 2.63 -2.60
N LEU A 746 5.17 2.25 -1.38
CA LEU A 746 4.35 2.37 -0.19
C LEU A 746 5.18 3.00 0.95
N PRO A 747 4.56 3.67 1.94
CA PRO A 747 5.30 4.14 3.10
C PRO A 747 6.00 2.99 3.82
N ASP A 748 7.14 3.26 4.45
CA ASP A 748 7.84 2.27 5.26
C ASP A 748 7.02 1.97 6.53
N VAL A 749 6.91 0.68 6.89
CA VAL A 749 6.07 0.24 8.02
C VAL A 749 6.86 -0.69 8.92
N GLY A 750 7.06 -0.26 10.17
CA GLY A 750 7.65 -1.10 11.24
C GLY A 750 9.03 -1.68 10.90
N GLY A 751 9.88 -0.89 10.23
CA GLY A 751 11.23 -1.28 9.82
C GLY A 751 11.33 -1.99 8.47
N GLN A 752 10.22 -2.23 7.77
CA GLN A 752 10.23 -2.74 6.39
C GLN A 752 10.15 -1.60 5.38
N THR A 753 11.07 -1.61 4.42
CA THR A 753 11.14 -0.67 3.31
C THR A 753 10.03 -0.95 2.29
N GLY A 754 9.04 -0.07 2.22
CA GLY A 754 7.94 -0.11 1.25
C GLY A 754 8.20 0.74 0.01
N ASN A 755 9.20 1.63 0.05
CA ASN A 755 9.54 2.53 -1.06
C ASN A 755 11.03 2.50 -1.39
N LYS A 756 11.36 2.72 -2.67
CA LYS A 756 12.73 2.92 -3.14
C LYS A 756 12.73 4.00 -4.23
N GLU A 757 13.44 5.09 -3.98
CA GLU A 757 13.54 6.24 -4.91
C GLU A 757 14.02 5.78 -6.30
N GLY A 758 13.40 6.32 -7.36
CA GLY A 758 13.67 5.93 -8.75
C GLY A 758 13.06 4.57 -9.18
N SER A 759 12.49 3.80 -8.25
CA SER A 759 11.68 2.61 -8.57
C SER A 759 10.19 2.97 -8.66
N VAL A 760 9.39 2.11 -9.29
CA VAL A 760 7.92 2.17 -9.29
C VAL A 760 7.31 1.19 -8.28
N GLY A 761 8.09 0.81 -7.25
CA GLY A 761 7.69 -0.02 -6.13
C GLY A 761 7.63 -1.52 -6.41
N HIS A 762 6.98 -2.26 -5.50
CA HIS A 762 6.70 -3.69 -5.65
C HIS A 762 5.44 -3.93 -6.50
N PRO A 763 5.34 -5.08 -7.20
CA PRO A 763 4.07 -5.56 -7.74
C PRO A 763 2.99 -5.63 -6.64
N LEU A 764 1.75 -5.24 -6.96
CA LEU A 764 0.64 -5.30 -6.01
C LEU A 764 0.30 -6.77 -5.66
N PRO A 765 -0.29 -7.05 -4.47
CA PRO A 765 -0.72 -8.40 -4.10
C PRO A 765 -1.59 -9.05 -5.18
N GLY A 766 -1.31 -10.30 -5.58
CA GLY A 766 -2.00 -10.94 -6.71
C GLY A 766 -1.51 -10.50 -8.10
N THR A 767 -0.33 -9.90 -8.19
CA THR A 767 0.37 -9.55 -9.44
C THR A 767 1.69 -10.32 -9.53
N ALA A 768 1.91 -11.02 -10.63
CA ALA A 768 3.21 -11.53 -11.02
C ALA A 768 3.85 -10.59 -12.05
N MET A 769 5.16 -10.35 -11.91
CA MET A 769 5.95 -9.61 -12.89
C MET A 769 7.21 -10.40 -13.21
N ARG A 770 7.57 -10.47 -14.49
CA ARG A 770 8.80 -11.11 -14.97
C ARG A 770 9.50 -10.17 -15.95
N ILE A 771 10.83 -10.16 -15.91
CA ILE A 771 11.68 -9.53 -16.92
C ILE A 771 12.18 -10.62 -17.85
N VAL A 772 11.98 -10.47 -19.15
CA VAL A 772 12.48 -11.40 -20.18
C VAL A 772 13.39 -10.69 -21.18
N ASP A 773 14.23 -11.45 -21.87
CA ASP A 773 14.93 -10.95 -23.04
C ASP A 773 13.90 -10.62 -24.14
N PRO A 774 13.97 -9.43 -24.79
CA PRO A 774 13.02 -9.06 -25.84
C PRO A 774 13.04 -9.99 -27.07
N GLU A 775 14.16 -10.65 -27.35
CA GLU A 775 14.33 -11.53 -28.52
C GLU A 775 14.15 -13.00 -28.15
N THR A 776 14.88 -13.51 -27.14
CA THR A 776 14.82 -14.95 -26.79
C THR A 776 13.61 -15.33 -25.93
N ARG A 777 12.93 -14.34 -25.32
CA ARG A 777 11.85 -14.52 -24.34
C ARG A 777 12.26 -15.25 -23.06
N GLU A 778 13.54 -15.52 -22.87
CA GLU A 778 14.06 -16.19 -21.68
C GLU A 778 14.02 -15.25 -20.45
N PRO A 779 13.71 -15.75 -19.24
CA PRO A 779 13.73 -14.96 -18.01
C PRO A 779 15.14 -14.40 -17.72
N LEU A 780 15.24 -13.10 -17.42
CA LEU A 780 16.50 -12.46 -17.09
C LEU A 780 16.79 -12.45 -15.58
N PRO A 781 18.07 -12.57 -15.16
CA PRO A 781 18.46 -12.44 -13.75
C PRO A 781 18.08 -11.07 -13.14
N TRP A 782 17.86 -11.04 -11.82
CA TRP A 782 17.60 -9.80 -11.07
C TRP A 782 18.55 -8.65 -11.42
N GLY A 783 17.99 -7.45 -11.53
CA GLY A 783 18.70 -6.21 -11.84
C GLY A 783 19.08 -6.04 -13.31
N LYS A 784 19.03 -7.11 -14.13
CA LYS A 784 19.22 -6.97 -15.59
C LYS A 784 17.97 -6.31 -16.20
N ALA A 785 18.20 -5.43 -17.17
CA ALA A 785 17.13 -4.77 -17.93
C ALA A 785 16.58 -5.70 -19.01
N GLY A 786 15.26 -5.69 -19.20
CA GLY A 786 14.59 -6.42 -20.27
C GLY A 786 13.12 -6.04 -20.36
N LEU A 787 12.37 -6.78 -21.16
CA LEU A 787 10.95 -6.55 -21.41
C LEU A 787 10.11 -6.97 -20.19
N LEU A 788 9.25 -6.06 -19.71
CA LEU A 788 8.37 -6.32 -18.57
C LEU A 788 7.09 -7.04 -19.02
N LEU A 789 6.89 -8.24 -18.47
CA LEU A 789 5.64 -9.01 -18.55
C LEU A 789 4.88 -8.91 -17.22
N VAL A 790 3.55 -8.76 -17.28
CA VAL A 790 2.67 -8.67 -16.10
C VAL A 790 1.52 -9.68 -16.20
N LYS A 791 1.25 -10.43 -15.12
CA LYS A 791 0.17 -11.43 -15.04
C LYS A 791 -0.65 -11.25 -13.77
N GLY A 792 -1.97 -11.32 -13.87
CA GLY A 792 -2.90 -11.24 -12.74
C GLY A 792 -4.30 -10.79 -13.12
N ALA A 793 -5.24 -10.91 -12.18
CA ALA A 793 -6.67 -10.69 -12.43
C ALA A 793 -7.06 -9.29 -12.92
N HIS A 794 -6.18 -8.29 -12.80
CA HIS A 794 -6.37 -6.90 -13.25
C HIS A 794 -5.95 -6.67 -14.72
N VAL A 795 -5.27 -7.63 -15.35
CA VAL A 795 -4.92 -7.59 -16.79
C VAL A 795 -6.19 -7.58 -17.64
N MET A 796 -6.23 -6.73 -18.67
CA MET A 796 -7.38 -6.57 -19.57
C MET A 796 -7.87 -7.87 -20.20
N LYS A 797 -9.12 -7.86 -20.68
CA LYS A 797 -9.67 -8.93 -21.50
C LYS A 797 -9.07 -8.95 -22.91
N GLY A 798 -8.65 -7.79 -23.42
CA GLY A 798 -8.05 -7.61 -24.75
C GLY A 798 -8.37 -6.25 -25.36
N TYR A 799 -7.97 -6.06 -26.62
CA TYR A 799 -8.32 -4.87 -27.40
C TYR A 799 -9.64 -5.08 -28.14
N HIS A 800 -10.54 -4.11 -28.03
CA HIS A 800 -11.88 -4.18 -28.60
C HIS A 800 -11.84 -4.29 -30.13
N ARG A 801 -12.38 -5.40 -30.64
CA ARG A 801 -12.41 -5.72 -32.09
C ARG A 801 -11.03 -5.65 -32.73
N ASP A 802 -10.02 -6.20 -32.05
CA ASP A 802 -8.64 -6.26 -32.52
C ASP A 802 -7.98 -7.55 -31.98
N PRO A 803 -8.42 -8.74 -32.45
CA PRO A 803 -7.95 -10.03 -31.93
C PRO A 803 -6.46 -10.28 -32.21
N GLU A 804 -5.95 -9.76 -33.33
CA GLU A 804 -4.53 -9.83 -33.69
C GLU A 804 -3.66 -9.13 -32.64
N LYS A 805 -3.89 -7.84 -32.36
CA LYS A 805 -3.15 -7.13 -31.29
C LYS A 805 -3.42 -7.68 -29.90
N THR A 806 -4.54 -8.36 -29.70
CA THR A 806 -4.83 -9.04 -28.44
C THR A 806 -3.94 -10.26 -28.27
N ALA A 807 -3.76 -11.07 -29.31
CA ALA A 807 -2.84 -12.22 -29.30
C ALA A 807 -1.36 -11.79 -29.27
N GLU A 808 -1.00 -10.69 -29.92
CA GLU A 808 0.33 -10.09 -29.79
C GLU A 808 0.64 -9.70 -28.33
N ALA A 809 -0.30 -8.99 -27.68
CA ALA A 809 -0.09 -8.41 -26.36
C ALA A 809 -0.40 -9.34 -25.18
N LEU A 810 -1.19 -10.41 -25.36
CA LEU A 810 -1.56 -11.37 -24.31
C LEU A 810 -1.13 -12.79 -24.72
N GLN A 811 -0.10 -13.31 -24.06
CA GLN A 811 0.48 -14.64 -24.32
C GLN A 811 0.52 -15.43 -23.00
N ASP A 812 -0.09 -16.61 -22.95
CA ASP A 812 -0.15 -17.49 -21.77
C ASP A 812 -0.58 -16.80 -20.45
N GLY A 813 -1.48 -15.82 -20.55
CA GLY A 813 -1.98 -15.01 -19.43
C GLY A 813 -1.05 -13.88 -18.99
N TRP A 814 0.09 -13.69 -19.65
CA TRP A 814 0.99 -12.56 -19.48
C TRP A 814 0.64 -11.44 -20.47
N TYR A 815 0.54 -10.21 -19.96
CA TYR A 815 0.51 -9.00 -20.74
C TYR A 815 1.93 -8.50 -21.01
N GLU A 816 2.24 -8.33 -22.29
CA GLU A 816 3.45 -7.67 -22.75
C GLU A 816 3.25 -6.15 -22.73
N THR A 817 3.92 -5.47 -21.81
CA THR A 817 3.74 -4.03 -21.58
C THR A 817 4.36 -3.15 -22.68
N GLY A 818 5.37 -3.67 -23.38
CA GLY A 818 6.27 -2.89 -24.24
C GLY A 818 7.19 -1.94 -23.46
N ASP A 819 7.17 -1.97 -22.13
CA ASP A 819 8.06 -1.19 -21.26
C ASP A 819 9.32 -2.02 -20.90
N ILE A 820 10.48 -1.37 -20.86
CA ILE A 820 11.74 -1.99 -20.41
C ILE A 820 11.93 -1.68 -18.93
N ALA A 821 12.20 -2.72 -18.14
CA ALA A 821 12.37 -2.62 -16.71
C ALA A 821 13.40 -3.61 -16.18
N SER A 822 13.77 -3.43 -14.92
CA SER A 822 14.57 -4.38 -14.13
C SER A 822 13.91 -4.59 -12.76
N ILE A 823 13.87 -5.83 -12.28
CA ILE A 823 13.40 -6.17 -10.92
C ILE A 823 14.62 -6.53 -10.08
N ASP A 824 14.82 -5.84 -8.96
CA ASP A 824 15.94 -6.13 -8.05
C ASP A 824 15.67 -7.32 -7.11
N ARG A 825 16.67 -7.66 -6.28
CA ARG A 825 16.57 -8.78 -5.33
C ARG A 825 15.56 -8.55 -4.22
N ASP A 826 15.26 -7.30 -3.91
CA ASP A 826 14.27 -6.91 -2.91
C ASP A 826 12.85 -6.81 -3.52
N GLY A 827 12.74 -7.02 -4.83
CA GLY A 827 11.49 -7.09 -5.59
C GLY A 827 10.99 -5.74 -6.12
N PHE A 828 11.79 -4.67 -6.00
CA PHE A 828 11.43 -3.36 -6.54
C PHE A 828 11.60 -3.34 -8.06
N VAL A 829 10.59 -2.82 -8.75
CA VAL A 829 10.57 -2.66 -10.21
C VAL A 829 11.12 -1.28 -10.56
N THR A 830 12.09 -1.19 -11.46
CA THR A 830 12.63 0.08 -11.98
C THR A 830 12.36 0.15 -13.48
N LEU A 831 11.60 1.16 -13.93
CA LEU A 831 11.35 1.40 -15.35
C LEU A 831 12.54 2.14 -15.98
N GLN A 832 12.92 1.74 -17.19
CA GLN A 832 14.05 2.30 -17.91
C GLN A 832 13.65 2.92 -19.27
N GLY A 833 12.44 2.64 -19.75
CA GLY A 833 11.85 3.25 -20.95
C GLY A 833 10.85 2.33 -21.63
N ARG A 834 10.67 2.49 -22.94
CA ARG A 834 9.83 1.63 -23.79
C ARG A 834 10.67 0.93 -24.83
N LEU A 835 10.41 -0.35 -25.12
CA LEU A 835 11.16 -1.13 -26.12
C LEU A 835 11.22 -0.39 -27.48
N SER A 836 10.12 0.24 -27.91
CA SER A 836 10.04 1.07 -29.12
C SER A 836 10.86 2.38 -29.09
N ARG A 837 11.49 2.68 -27.95
CA ARG A 837 12.34 3.82 -27.60
C ARG A 837 13.73 3.38 -27.11
N PHE A 838 14.13 2.15 -27.41
CA PHE A 838 15.50 1.68 -27.34
C PHE A 838 16.02 1.38 -28.75
N SER A 839 17.35 1.36 -28.87
CA SER A 839 18.05 0.79 -30.00
C SER A 839 19.07 -0.24 -29.55
N LYS A 840 19.25 -1.30 -30.35
CA LYS A 840 20.24 -2.35 -30.07
C LYS A 840 21.49 -2.09 -30.89
N ILE A 841 22.48 -1.47 -30.27
CA ILE A 841 23.69 -0.96 -30.92
C ILE A 841 24.88 -1.81 -30.45
N ALA A 842 25.47 -2.57 -31.37
CA ALA A 842 26.56 -3.51 -31.08
C ALA A 842 26.23 -4.52 -29.95
N GLY A 843 24.95 -4.87 -29.79
CA GLY A 843 24.44 -5.75 -28.73
C GLY A 843 24.04 -5.05 -27.42
N GLU A 844 24.33 -3.76 -27.27
CA GLU A 844 23.94 -2.96 -26.11
C GLU A 844 22.56 -2.30 -26.33
N MET A 845 21.72 -2.26 -25.30
CA MET A 845 20.40 -1.60 -25.34
C MET A 845 20.53 -0.12 -24.95
N VAL A 846 20.48 0.77 -25.94
CA VAL A 846 20.64 2.22 -25.77
C VAL A 846 19.28 2.91 -25.73
N SER A 847 18.97 3.61 -24.64
CA SER A 847 17.70 4.32 -24.46
C SER A 847 17.68 5.65 -25.22
N HIS A 848 16.72 5.82 -26.14
CA HIS A 848 16.55 7.08 -26.87
C HIS A 848 16.28 8.25 -25.92
N VAL A 849 15.46 8.02 -24.87
CA VAL A 849 15.10 9.05 -23.89
C VAL A 849 16.27 9.46 -23.01
N ALA A 850 17.14 8.53 -22.62
CA ALA A 850 18.34 8.87 -21.86
C ALA A 850 19.32 9.73 -22.70
N VAL A 851 19.41 9.48 -24.00
CA VAL A 851 20.21 10.30 -24.92
C VAL A 851 19.55 11.67 -25.16
N GLU A 852 18.22 11.74 -25.26
CA GLU A 852 17.45 13.00 -25.31
C GLU A 852 17.69 13.86 -24.06
N GLU A 853 17.54 13.29 -22.85
CA GLU A 853 17.81 13.98 -21.57
C GLU A 853 19.24 14.51 -21.52
N LYS A 854 20.23 13.71 -21.94
CA LYS A 854 21.65 14.12 -21.94
C LYS A 854 21.99 15.17 -23.00
N LEU A 855 21.35 15.11 -24.18
CA LEU A 855 21.45 16.15 -25.21
C LEU A 855 20.83 17.47 -24.72
N GLN A 856 19.66 17.39 -24.08
CA GLN A 856 18.95 18.52 -23.49
C GLN A 856 19.80 19.23 -22.42
N GLU A 857 20.40 18.46 -21.49
CA GLU A 857 21.34 18.95 -20.48
C GLU A 857 22.58 19.61 -21.13
N ALA A 858 23.21 18.96 -22.11
CA ALA A 858 24.39 19.49 -22.81
C ALA A 858 24.10 20.76 -23.63
N ALA A 859 22.88 20.90 -24.15
CA ALA A 859 22.40 22.08 -24.86
C ALA A 859 22.03 23.23 -23.91
N GLY A 860 21.81 22.98 -22.61
CA GLY A 860 21.40 23.98 -21.63
C GLY A 860 19.97 24.48 -21.85
N LEU A 861 19.11 23.71 -22.52
CA LEU A 861 17.76 24.10 -22.90
C LEU A 861 16.74 23.65 -21.84
N ALA A 862 15.73 24.49 -21.56
CA ALA A 862 14.68 24.19 -20.59
C ALA A 862 13.49 23.38 -21.18
N GLU A 863 13.17 23.59 -22.45
CA GLU A 863 12.03 22.96 -23.14
C GLU A 863 12.49 21.82 -24.06
N PRO A 864 11.79 20.66 -24.14
CA PRO A 864 12.22 19.50 -24.92
C PRO A 864 12.50 19.81 -26.40
N SER A 865 13.77 19.74 -26.78
CA SER A 865 14.27 20.19 -28.09
C SER A 865 14.87 19.07 -28.96
N PHE A 866 14.99 17.85 -28.43
CA PHE A 866 15.60 16.70 -29.11
C PHE A 866 14.65 15.50 -29.18
N ALA A 867 14.71 14.76 -30.28
CA ALA A 867 14.03 13.50 -30.51
C ALA A 867 14.98 12.50 -31.19
N VAL A 868 15.36 11.46 -30.46
CA VAL A 868 16.29 10.40 -30.88
C VAL A 868 15.52 9.18 -31.35
N VAL A 869 15.96 8.55 -32.43
CA VAL A 869 15.46 7.25 -32.91
C VAL A 869 16.59 6.39 -33.47
N GLY A 870 16.38 5.07 -33.48
CA GLY A 870 17.23 4.12 -34.19
C GLY A 870 16.95 4.10 -35.70
N VAL A 871 18.03 3.96 -36.47
CA VAL A 871 17.98 3.55 -37.88
C VAL A 871 18.95 2.38 -38.10
N PRO A 872 18.70 1.49 -39.07
CA PRO A 872 19.61 0.36 -39.35
C PRO A 872 21.04 0.80 -39.67
N ASP A 873 22.03 0.03 -39.19
CA ASP A 873 23.45 0.22 -39.47
C ASP A 873 24.13 -1.13 -39.74
N SER A 874 24.84 -1.25 -40.86
CA SER A 874 25.42 -2.51 -41.31
C SER A 874 26.58 -3.04 -40.46
N LYS A 875 27.13 -2.23 -39.55
CA LYS A 875 28.25 -2.61 -38.65
C LYS A 875 27.81 -2.79 -37.20
N ARG A 876 26.78 -2.06 -36.76
CA ARG A 876 26.31 -2.03 -35.36
C ARG A 876 24.91 -2.61 -35.16
N GLY A 877 24.23 -3.02 -36.22
CA GLY A 877 22.81 -3.40 -36.19
C GLY A 877 21.93 -2.15 -36.33
N GLU A 878 22.07 -1.21 -35.39
CA GLU A 878 21.46 0.13 -35.45
C GLU A 878 22.47 1.23 -35.13
N ARG A 879 22.15 2.46 -35.54
CA ARG A 879 22.75 3.72 -35.05
C ARG A 879 21.66 4.70 -34.64
N LEU A 880 22.00 5.67 -33.78
CA LEU A 880 21.07 6.73 -33.40
C LEU A 880 21.07 7.88 -34.40
N VAL A 881 19.89 8.44 -34.65
CA VAL A 881 19.66 9.74 -35.31
C VAL A 881 18.94 10.65 -34.32
N ALA A 882 19.46 11.88 -34.13
CA ALA A 882 18.93 12.90 -33.24
C ALA A 882 18.32 14.05 -34.05
N ILE A 883 17.00 14.09 -34.11
CA ILE A 883 16.25 15.21 -34.69
C ILE A 883 16.14 16.31 -33.63
N TYR A 884 16.34 17.58 -34.00
CA TYR A 884 16.32 18.69 -33.06
C TYR A 884 15.71 19.98 -33.61
N ALA A 885 15.12 20.78 -32.71
CA ALA A 885 14.54 22.09 -33.00
C ALA A 885 14.93 23.11 -31.90
N GLY A 886 15.06 24.38 -32.26
CA GLY A 886 15.34 25.48 -31.30
C GLY A 886 16.74 25.51 -30.68
N TYR A 887 17.64 24.59 -31.03
CA TYR A 887 19.06 24.67 -30.68
C TYR A 887 19.85 25.35 -31.81
N GLU A 888 20.58 26.41 -31.46
CA GLU A 888 21.39 27.23 -32.39
C GLU A 888 22.90 27.06 -32.19
N GLY A 889 23.34 26.23 -31.23
CA GLY A 889 24.75 25.92 -31.03
C GLY A 889 25.30 24.88 -32.00
N ALA A 890 26.62 24.70 -32.03
CA ALA A 890 27.23 23.65 -32.83
C ALA A 890 26.90 22.25 -32.27
N VAL A 891 26.58 21.32 -33.16
CA VAL A 891 26.28 19.92 -32.82
C VAL A 891 27.53 19.16 -32.35
N SER A 892 28.69 19.47 -32.93
CA SER A 892 30.00 18.92 -32.54
C SER A 892 30.32 19.17 -31.07
N GLU A 893 29.91 20.32 -30.52
CA GLU A 893 30.05 20.64 -29.10
C GLU A 893 29.17 19.77 -28.20
N LEU A 894 27.97 19.37 -28.64
CA LEU A 894 27.11 18.45 -27.89
C LEU A 894 27.80 17.09 -27.73
N ALA A 895 28.38 16.55 -28.80
CA ALA A 895 29.13 15.30 -28.74
C ALA A 895 30.35 15.39 -27.81
N ALA A 896 31.05 16.54 -27.77
CA ALA A 896 32.15 16.78 -26.84
C ALA A 896 31.66 16.85 -25.37
N LYS A 897 30.59 17.60 -25.09
CA LYS A 897 29.98 17.72 -23.77
C LYS A 897 29.45 16.38 -23.24
N LEU A 898 28.84 15.56 -24.09
CA LEU A 898 28.38 14.20 -23.73
C LEU A 898 29.54 13.30 -23.29
N ARG A 899 30.68 13.32 -24.01
CA ARG A 899 31.89 12.58 -23.61
C ARG A 899 32.45 13.10 -22.28
N ALA A 900 32.50 14.41 -22.09
CA ALA A 900 32.93 15.02 -20.84
C ALA A 900 32.01 14.66 -19.65
N ALA A 901 30.72 14.46 -19.90
CA ALA A 901 29.73 13.97 -18.92
C ALA A 901 29.76 12.45 -18.71
N GLY A 902 30.71 11.72 -19.30
CA GLY A 902 30.88 10.27 -19.12
C GLY A 902 29.90 9.40 -19.90
N VAL A 903 29.19 9.94 -20.90
CA VAL A 903 28.27 9.17 -21.74
C VAL A 903 29.06 8.19 -22.64
N PRO A 904 28.70 6.89 -22.72
CA PRO A 904 29.40 5.93 -23.57
C PRO A 904 29.42 6.35 -25.04
N ASN A 905 30.55 6.17 -25.74
CA ASN A 905 30.68 6.55 -27.16
C ASN A 905 29.65 5.87 -28.09
N LEU A 906 29.07 4.73 -27.71
CA LEU A 906 27.99 4.05 -28.47
C LEU A 906 26.64 4.79 -28.39
N TRP A 907 26.44 5.62 -27.36
CA TRP A 907 25.21 6.38 -27.12
C TRP A 907 25.22 7.77 -27.75
N ILE A 908 26.39 8.23 -28.21
CA ILE A 908 26.58 9.56 -28.80
C ILE A 908 26.34 9.42 -30.31
N PRO A 909 25.32 10.09 -30.89
CA PRO A 909 25.13 10.05 -32.34
C PRO A 909 26.34 10.67 -33.06
N ASP A 910 26.72 10.11 -34.22
CA ASP A 910 27.69 10.76 -35.11
C ASP A 910 27.14 12.14 -35.55
N GLU A 911 27.99 13.14 -35.82
CA GLU A 911 27.54 14.48 -36.25
C GLU A 911 26.61 14.46 -37.46
N ARG A 912 26.90 13.59 -38.45
CA ARG A 912 26.06 13.29 -39.62
C ARG A 912 24.66 12.71 -39.30
N SER A 913 24.42 12.35 -38.05
CA SER A 913 23.16 11.76 -37.58
C SER A 913 22.30 12.78 -36.82
N PHE A 914 22.63 14.07 -36.87
CA PHE A 914 21.79 15.14 -36.34
C PHE A 914 21.01 15.84 -37.45
N LEU A 915 19.70 15.97 -37.28
CA LEU A 915 18.81 16.60 -38.25
C LEU A 915 18.11 17.81 -37.62
N LYS A 916 18.40 19.02 -38.11
CA LYS A 916 17.67 20.23 -37.70
C LYS A 916 16.31 20.25 -38.37
N VAL A 917 15.26 20.53 -37.60
CA VAL A 917 13.89 20.77 -38.08
C VAL A 917 13.35 22.06 -37.47
N GLU A 918 12.35 22.66 -38.11
CA GLU A 918 11.69 23.88 -37.61
C GLU A 918 10.96 23.62 -36.28
N ALA A 919 10.26 22.49 -36.19
CA ALA A 919 9.60 22.01 -34.97
C ALA A 919 9.63 20.48 -34.91
N LEU A 920 9.67 19.91 -33.70
CA LEU A 920 9.53 18.46 -33.52
C LEU A 920 8.11 18.00 -33.88
N PRO A 921 7.94 16.87 -34.60
CA PRO A 921 6.61 16.36 -34.92
C PRO A 921 5.81 15.95 -33.66
N LEU A 922 4.63 16.52 -33.47
CA LEU A 922 3.73 16.19 -32.36
C LEU A 922 2.38 15.69 -32.88
N LEU A 923 1.82 14.68 -32.20
CA LEU A 923 0.43 14.27 -32.32
C LEU A 923 -0.50 15.37 -31.77
N GLY A 924 -1.77 15.38 -32.19
CA GLY A 924 -2.81 16.27 -31.62
C GLY A 924 -3.08 16.10 -30.10
N SER A 925 -2.43 15.14 -29.45
CA SER A 925 -2.39 14.98 -27.98
C SER A 925 -1.22 15.70 -27.29
N GLY A 926 -0.37 16.41 -28.03
CA GLY A 926 0.85 17.05 -27.55
C GLY A 926 2.06 16.12 -27.35
N LYS A 927 1.92 14.82 -27.63
CA LYS A 927 3.02 13.84 -27.55
C LYS A 927 3.81 13.77 -28.85
N LEU A 928 5.11 13.48 -28.76
CA LEU A 928 5.98 13.23 -29.92
C LEU A 928 5.38 12.18 -30.88
N ASP A 929 5.25 12.53 -32.17
CA ASP A 929 4.84 11.60 -33.22
C ASP A 929 6.04 10.77 -33.66
N LEU A 930 6.20 9.61 -33.04
CA LEU A 930 7.27 8.66 -33.33
C LEU A 930 7.24 8.12 -34.77
N GLN A 931 6.09 8.13 -35.47
CA GLN A 931 6.05 7.71 -36.88
C GLN A 931 6.58 8.81 -37.79
N ALA A 932 6.19 10.06 -37.55
CA ALA A 932 6.74 11.21 -38.26
C ALA A 932 8.25 11.38 -38.00
N VAL A 933 8.69 11.26 -36.74
CA VAL A 933 10.11 11.27 -36.36
C VAL A 933 10.90 10.15 -37.06
N LYS A 934 10.40 8.90 -37.07
CA LYS A 934 11.05 7.80 -37.81
C LYS A 934 11.11 8.06 -39.31
N LYS A 935 10.06 8.65 -39.91
CA LYS A 935 10.05 9.00 -41.34
C LYS A 935 11.07 10.08 -41.68
N LEU A 936 11.25 11.09 -40.82
CA LEU A 936 12.29 12.10 -40.97
C LEU A 936 13.70 11.51 -40.79
N ALA A 937 13.91 10.65 -39.80
CA ALA A 937 15.20 10.01 -39.56
C ALA A 937 15.63 9.06 -40.70
N ALA A 938 14.67 8.42 -41.38
CA ALA A 938 14.95 7.60 -42.56
C ALA A 938 15.58 8.41 -43.72
N ALA A 939 15.24 9.70 -43.85
CA ALA A 939 15.85 10.60 -44.83
C ALA A 939 17.29 11.05 -44.46
N VAL A 940 17.81 10.62 -43.31
CA VAL A 940 19.22 10.75 -42.87
C VAL A 940 19.97 9.41 -43.06
N GLY A 941 19.33 8.43 -43.72
CA GLY A 941 19.84 7.10 -44.01
C GLY A 941 20.29 6.88 -45.46
N GLU A 942 19.85 7.76 -46.38
CA GLU A 942 20.37 7.93 -47.74
C GLU A 942 21.54 8.93 -47.74
#